data_AF-B5JCV6-F1
#
_entry.id   AF-B5JCV6-F1
#
_cell.length_a   1.000
_cell.length_b   1.000
_cell.length_c   1.000
_cell.angle_alpha   90.00
_cell.angle_beta   90.00
_cell.angle_gamma   90.00
#
_symmetry.space_group_name_H-M   'P 1'
#
loop_
_entity.id
_entity.type
_entity.pdbx_description
1 polymer ?
#
loop_
_entity_poly.entity_id
_entity_poly.type
_entity_poly.pdbx_seq_one_letter_code
_entity_poly.pdbx_strand_id
1 'polypeptide(L)'
;MSKRLHELVLKLYPTKDMPSHLREKLIAAIALPCAMLVDSFAAETIIVEAESGEFTGWVDKHSCWHNVMLTDEPHSTFSGSGVVDTPNEVGSFIEVAYDALWAGPHKVTVRYTHIKPDPRPGQLWINGKEGPVLELPQNKALPAFNRDSVVVDLEQGRNLIRLVALNEGGLGNTDYIKVAELREVGEGELPRIQVMEAEDGLHEGKIDHHSCWNFIAEHDGPHAGFTGEGYVDTDNHVGSHVEVRFNVADAGEYRLHARYVHGKPDTRPAEVSVNGEVVDSSLKFTPTEHWTHWTYREMYQSVILVAGENVIRFEATRPEGLANLDHLKLTPVPESNARVKLSEVEWGGVGCYKIEMANATAYFEKDNGVSGIKSLIDSEGNDWIASYMPPGPNGDFRGFPNSVENFGHAGRDSGSTTRIVDGVTEGDVVILESSNETFTFQYHFLADRIAVKVLKSEGDYCFLLETVVGGQADEADYFVTADGKKRIPSGEFLDIAPEWFYLGDPKAANFLFLAKTPEDDAPNENHRQIRPNGMHNMDLYSFGRTGRDRGYKTFGMSGNEHVCVIGFAPAFRNHNEMTALIEAYLEKPFTPGVKGRRLWSKNLLKNDDSWFASDEARAIADSVIQYQSPQGGWPKSTDLARPPLTIGDIPQPGSGRANSLDNDATTVPMEFIAKVADATGEGAYIESFNRGLDYLFAAQYKTGGWPQFWPLRGDKYYSRITYNDGAMMRVMELLKDVVSGDDTYGFVNESRRERARVALELGLECISKSQIRQNGKLTGWCAQHHEKTLEPAWARAYEPPSLSGEESVGVVRYLMSLEDPSAEVVEAIEGAVAWLKAVEMKGVRLESVRRGDGRTERWLVEDPQGVGLWARFYELETNRPLYLDRDSVFRYDFSEIGYERRSGYGYHGDWPVKLIEHEYPEWKDRIQR
;
A
#
# COMPACT_ATOMS: atom_id res chain seq x y z
N MET A 1 -15.08 19.61 7.75
CA MET A 1 -13.85 19.71 8.58
C MET A 1 -13.71 21.01 9.39
N SER A 2 -13.91 22.21 8.81
CA SER A 2 -13.54 23.50 9.46
C SER A 2 -14.28 23.86 10.78
N LYS A 3 -15.55 23.47 10.95
CA LYS A 3 -16.32 23.74 12.20
C LYS A 3 -15.90 22.89 13.40
N ARG A 4 -15.60 21.60 13.19
CA ARG A 4 -15.20 20.68 14.28
C ARG A 4 -13.81 21.00 14.82
N LEU A 5 -12.88 21.41 13.94
CA LEU A 5 -11.53 21.86 14.34
C LEU A 5 -11.60 23.15 15.18
N HIS A 6 -12.51 24.08 14.81
CA HIS A 6 -12.75 25.31 15.56
C HIS A 6 -13.29 25.04 16.98
N GLU A 7 -14.21 24.07 17.13
CA GLU A 7 -14.74 23.68 18.43
C GLU A 7 -13.73 22.92 19.30
N LEU A 8 -12.83 22.13 18.70
CA LEU A 8 -11.79 21.38 19.40
C LEU A 8 -10.70 22.30 19.97
N VAL A 9 -10.28 23.32 19.19
CA VAL A 9 -9.29 24.33 19.62
C VAL A 9 -9.82 25.18 20.78
N LEU A 10 -11.13 25.51 20.78
CA LEU A 10 -11.77 26.24 21.86
C LEU A 10 -11.94 25.41 23.16
N LYS A 11 -12.00 24.08 23.05
CA LYS A 11 -12.05 23.16 24.20
C LYS A 11 -10.68 22.94 24.85
N LEU A 12 -9.60 22.92 24.07
CA LEU A 12 -8.25 22.65 24.56
C LEU A 12 -7.56 23.87 25.19
N TYR A 13 -8.01 25.09 24.86
CA TYR A 13 -7.48 26.34 25.41
C TYR A 13 -8.63 27.23 25.91
N PRO A 14 -9.01 27.19 27.20
CA PRO A 14 -10.06 28.06 27.74
C PRO A 14 -9.58 29.52 27.74
N THR A 15 -9.97 30.28 26.71
CA THR A 15 -9.62 31.68 26.54
C THR A 15 -10.54 32.57 27.36
N LYS A 16 -10.07 33.07 28.52
CA LYS A 16 -10.70 34.22 29.16
C LYS A 16 -9.89 35.52 29.11
N ASP A 17 -8.57 35.44 28.83
CA ASP A 17 -7.69 36.62 28.93
C ASP A 17 -6.68 36.80 27.76
N MET A 18 -6.89 36.19 26.58
CA MET A 18 -5.94 36.32 25.45
C MET A 18 -6.30 37.49 24.50
N PRO A 19 -5.37 38.43 24.20
CA PRO A 19 -5.61 39.53 23.25
C PRO A 19 -5.88 39.05 21.82
N SER A 20 -6.79 39.72 21.10
CA SER A 20 -7.26 39.34 19.75
C SER A 20 -6.15 39.13 18.71
N HIS A 21 -5.11 39.96 18.73
CA HIS A 21 -3.98 39.85 17.79
C HIS A 21 -3.10 38.61 18.00
N LEU A 22 -3.05 38.07 19.23
CA LEU A 22 -2.36 36.80 19.54
C LEU A 22 -3.21 35.59 19.12
N ARG A 23 -4.54 35.73 19.19
CA ARG A 23 -5.50 34.72 18.73
C ARG A 23 -5.43 34.51 17.21
N GLU A 24 -5.35 35.59 16.44
CA GLU A 24 -5.18 35.53 14.98
C GLU A 24 -3.82 34.96 14.57
N LYS A 25 -2.74 35.29 15.30
CA LYS A 25 -1.41 34.69 15.06
C LYS A 25 -1.35 33.21 15.42
N LEU A 26 -2.05 32.76 16.47
CA LEU A 26 -2.12 31.34 16.84
C LEU A 26 -2.93 30.54 15.82
N ILE A 27 -4.05 31.10 15.33
CA ILE A 27 -4.85 30.49 14.24
C ILE A 27 -4.04 30.44 12.94
N ALA A 28 -3.29 31.49 12.60
CA ALA A 28 -2.41 31.50 11.43
C ALA A 28 -1.22 30.53 11.58
N ALA A 29 -0.63 30.40 12.76
CA ALA A 29 0.48 29.49 13.03
C ALA A 29 0.07 28.00 13.07
N ILE A 30 -1.21 27.71 13.33
CA ILE A 30 -1.78 26.35 13.26
C ILE A 30 -2.36 26.05 11.87
N ALA A 31 -2.76 27.08 11.11
CA ALA A 31 -3.23 26.92 9.73
C ALA A 31 -2.07 26.79 8.71
N LEU A 32 -0.89 27.35 8.99
CA LEU A 32 0.26 27.31 8.07
C LEU A 32 0.88 25.91 7.86
N PRO A 33 0.88 24.97 8.83
CA PRO A 33 1.33 23.59 8.58
C PRO A 33 0.25 22.69 7.95
N CYS A 34 -1.03 23.09 7.96
CA CYS A 34 -2.14 22.26 7.45
C CYS A 34 -2.47 22.50 5.96
N ALA A 35 -1.96 23.59 5.36
CA ALA A 35 -2.18 23.90 3.95
C ALA A 35 -1.01 23.51 3.03
N MET A 36 0.08 22.96 3.59
CA MET A 36 1.24 22.44 2.84
C MET A 36 1.46 20.94 3.03
N LEU A 37 0.43 20.21 3.50
CA LEU A 37 0.44 18.76 3.68
C LEU A 37 -0.73 18.09 2.95
N VAL A 38 -1.12 18.65 1.80
CA VAL A 38 -2.02 17.99 0.85
C VAL A 38 -1.30 17.90 -0.47
N ASP A 39 -0.20 17.17 -0.46
CA ASP A 39 0.12 16.34 -1.61
C ASP A 39 0.17 14.91 -1.09
N SER A 40 -0.94 14.19 -1.25
CA SER A 40 -1.00 12.76 -1.07
C SER A 40 -0.23 12.13 -2.23
N PHE A 41 1.07 11.87 -2.05
CA PHE A 41 1.86 11.26 -3.09
C PHE A 41 1.73 9.74 -3.03
N ALA A 42 0.80 9.22 -3.82
CA ALA A 42 0.68 7.81 -4.14
C ALA A 42 1.61 7.44 -5.32
N ALA A 43 2.13 6.20 -5.31
CA ALA A 43 2.50 5.50 -6.54
C ALA A 43 1.22 5.23 -7.35
N GLU A 44 0.72 6.27 -8.00
CA GLU A 44 -0.46 6.25 -8.86
C GLU A 44 -0.16 5.57 -10.20
N THR A 45 -1.22 5.11 -10.87
CA THR A 45 -1.16 4.91 -12.32
C THR A 45 -0.88 6.27 -12.95
N ILE A 46 0.28 6.42 -13.59
CA ILE A 46 0.70 7.69 -14.18
C ILE A 46 0.24 7.70 -15.63
N ILE A 47 -0.59 8.68 -15.99
CA ILE A 47 -0.93 8.98 -17.37
C ILE A 47 -0.09 10.17 -17.83
N VAL A 48 0.67 9.98 -18.90
CA VAL A 48 1.50 11.02 -19.51
C VAL A 48 1.02 11.20 -20.96
N GLU A 49 0.30 12.28 -21.21
CA GLU A 49 -0.21 12.62 -22.54
C GLU A 49 0.96 12.77 -23.52
N ALA A 50 0.91 12.11 -24.68
CA ALA A 50 2.02 12.12 -25.63
C ALA A 50 2.26 13.53 -26.18
N GLU A 51 1.19 14.32 -26.34
CA GLU A 51 1.25 15.70 -26.80
C GLU A 51 1.87 16.67 -25.77
N SER A 52 2.13 16.22 -24.54
CA SER A 52 2.84 17.03 -23.53
C SER A 52 4.35 17.05 -23.73
N GLY A 53 4.88 16.14 -24.57
CA GLY A 53 6.31 15.94 -24.79
C GLY A 53 6.92 16.68 -25.99
N GLU A 54 8.19 16.38 -26.26
CA GLU A 54 8.89 16.74 -27.49
C GLU A 54 8.68 15.65 -28.55
N PHE A 55 8.37 16.03 -29.78
CA PHE A 55 8.13 15.06 -30.87
C PHE A 55 8.51 15.63 -32.23
N THR A 56 8.74 14.74 -33.20
CA THR A 56 8.86 15.09 -34.62
C THR A 56 7.55 14.76 -35.33
N GLY A 57 6.93 15.75 -35.98
CA GLY A 57 5.62 15.62 -36.60
C GLY A 57 4.68 16.70 -36.09
N TRP A 58 3.41 16.36 -35.86
CA TRP A 58 2.42 17.30 -35.34
C TRP A 58 1.51 16.65 -34.30
N VAL A 59 0.95 17.48 -33.42
CA VAL A 59 -0.16 17.07 -32.56
C VAL A 59 -1.44 17.28 -33.32
N ASP A 60 -2.19 16.21 -33.49
CA ASP A 60 -3.54 16.29 -33.98
C ASP A 60 -4.51 16.57 -32.84
N LYS A 61 -4.79 17.86 -32.63
CA LYS A 61 -5.75 18.37 -31.64
C LYS A 61 -7.20 18.34 -32.14
N HIS A 62 -7.41 17.88 -33.37
CA HIS A 62 -8.67 18.05 -34.07
C HIS A 62 -9.27 16.68 -34.32
N SER A 63 -10.22 16.21 -33.52
CA SER A 63 -10.98 15.00 -33.87
C SER A 63 -11.97 15.22 -35.03
N CYS A 64 -11.60 15.94 -36.09
CA CYS A 64 -12.15 15.88 -37.47
C CYS A 64 -11.66 17.06 -38.33
N TRP A 65 -10.91 16.78 -39.41
CA TRP A 65 -11.05 17.32 -40.78
C TRP A 65 -10.00 16.77 -41.79
N HIS A 66 -10.51 15.95 -42.72
CA HIS A 66 -10.25 15.83 -44.17
C HIS A 66 -9.28 14.81 -44.81
N ASN A 67 -9.96 13.90 -45.56
CA ASN A 67 -9.60 13.02 -46.70
C ASN A 67 -8.95 11.66 -46.33
N VAL A 68 -9.04 10.53 -47.07
CA VAL A 68 -9.36 10.17 -48.48
C VAL A 68 -10.46 9.09 -48.50
N MET A 69 -11.23 8.97 -49.59
CA MET A 69 -11.47 7.62 -50.15
C MET A 69 -11.51 7.64 -51.69
N LEU A 70 -10.63 6.82 -52.27
CA LEU A 70 -10.80 6.14 -53.54
C LEU A 70 -11.20 4.70 -53.21
N THR A 71 -12.50 4.37 -53.22
CA THR A 71 -13.06 3.05 -53.58
C THR A 71 -14.56 3.21 -53.90
N ASP A 72 -15.08 2.32 -54.75
CA ASP A 72 -16.44 2.35 -55.34
C ASP A 72 -17.55 1.80 -54.42
N GLU A 73 -17.41 1.85 -53.09
CA GLU A 73 -18.49 1.54 -52.14
C GLU A 73 -18.94 2.80 -51.38
N PRO A 74 -20.25 3.00 -51.13
CA PRO A 74 -20.76 4.19 -50.45
C PRO A 74 -20.34 4.18 -48.98
N HIS A 75 -19.22 4.86 -48.68
CA HIS A 75 -18.78 5.13 -47.32
C HIS A 75 -19.39 6.44 -46.82
N SER A 76 -20.28 6.35 -45.84
CA SER A 76 -20.71 7.46 -45.01
C SER A 76 -19.69 7.76 -43.91
N THR A 77 -19.54 9.04 -43.51
CA THR A 77 -18.62 9.49 -42.43
C THR A 77 -19.35 9.85 -41.12
N PHE A 78 -20.59 9.38 -41.00
CA PHE A 78 -21.41 9.42 -39.79
C PHE A 78 -21.09 8.22 -38.87
N SER A 79 -21.29 8.37 -37.56
CA SER A 79 -21.27 7.24 -36.61
C SER A 79 -22.59 6.48 -36.66
N GLY A 80 -22.71 5.39 -35.89
CA GLY A 80 -23.92 4.59 -35.86
C GLY A 80 -24.36 4.07 -37.25
N SER A 81 -25.64 4.25 -37.55
CA SER A 81 -26.32 3.78 -38.76
C SER A 81 -26.81 4.90 -39.69
N GLY A 82 -26.70 6.18 -39.29
CA GLY A 82 -27.12 7.32 -40.11
C GLY A 82 -26.89 8.69 -39.48
N VAL A 83 -27.43 9.73 -40.11
CA VAL A 83 -27.61 11.05 -39.47
C VAL A 83 -29.08 11.41 -39.48
N VAL A 84 -29.50 12.21 -38.51
CA VAL A 84 -30.85 12.77 -38.48
C VAL A 84 -30.90 14.06 -39.28
N ASP A 85 -31.66 14.06 -40.37
CA ASP A 85 -32.04 15.24 -41.15
C ASP A 85 -33.42 15.74 -40.68
N THR A 86 -33.40 16.81 -39.88
CA THR A 86 -34.62 17.42 -39.34
C THR A 86 -35.33 18.27 -40.39
N PRO A 87 -36.67 18.40 -40.35
CA PRO A 87 -37.40 19.34 -41.19
C PRO A 87 -36.82 20.76 -41.07
N ASN A 88 -36.75 21.49 -42.19
CA ASN A 88 -36.34 22.90 -42.17
C ASN A 88 -37.50 23.76 -41.64
N GLU A 89 -37.76 23.70 -40.34
CA GLU A 89 -38.77 24.52 -39.66
C GLU A 89 -38.38 24.80 -38.20
N VAL A 90 -38.90 25.89 -37.64
CA VAL A 90 -38.70 26.21 -36.22
C VAL A 90 -39.40 25.16 -35.38
N GLY A 91 -38.72 24.63 -34.36
CA GLY A 91 -39.28 23.63 -33.45
C GLY A 91 -38.93 22.18 -33.77
N SER A 92 -38.36 21.88 -34.94
CA SER A 92 -37.88 20.53 -35.27
C SER A 92 -36.81 20.09 -34.25
N PHE A 93 -36.83 18.83 -33.82
CA PHE A 93 -36.00 18.41 -32.68
C PHE A 93 -35.34 17.03 -32.81
N ILE A 94 -34.34 16.84 -31.95
CA ILE A 94 -33.67 15.56 -31.64
C ILE A 94 -33.60 15.44 -30.11
N GLU A 95 -33.95 14.28 -29.55
CA GLU A 95 -33.93 14.01 -28.12
C GLU A 95 -33.26 12.67 -27.82
N VAL A 96 -32.25 12.69 -26.95
CA VAL A 96 -31.57 11.51 -26.44
C VAL A 96 -31.78 11.37 -24.94
N ALA A 97 -31.69 10.15 -24.42
CA ALA A 97 -31.71 9.89 -22.99
C ALA A 97 -30.28 9.59 -22.49
N TYR A 98 -29.86 10.28 -21.43
CA TYR A 98 -28.59 10.08 -20.75
C TYR A 98 -28.85 9.80 -19.26
N ASP A 99 -28.43 8.63 -18.79
CA ASP A 99 -28.50 8.28 -17.37
C ASP A 99 -27.24 8.77 -16.65
N ALA A 100 -27.35 9.96 -16.05
CA ALA A 100 -26.27 10.56 -15.29
C ALA A 100 -26.08 9.82 -13.96
N LEU A 101 -24.89 9.25 -13.73
CA LEU A 101 -24.61 8.61 -12.45
C LEU A 101 -24.52 9.62 -11.29
N TRP A 102 -24.15 10.86 -11.58
CA TRP A 102 -24.00 11.94 -10.61
C TRP A 102 -24.71 13.19 -11.11
N ALA A 103 -25.19 14.00 -10.16
CA ALA A 103 -25.66 15.34 -10.48
C ALA A 103 -24.48 16.30 -10.65
N GLY A 104 -24.58 17.27 -11.55
CA GLY A 104 -23.57 18.32 -11.72
C GLY A 104 -23.17 18.58 -13.17
N PRO A 105 -22.01 19.24 -13.39
CA PRO A 105 -21.64 19.76 -14.69
C PRO A 105 -21.26 18.64 -15.66
N HIS A 106 -21.92 18.63 -16.81
CA HIS A 106 -21.64 17.75 -17.93
C HIS A 106 -21.47 18.58 -19.20
N LYS A 107 -20.48 18.23 -20.01
CA LYS A 107 -20.31 18.79 -21.36
C LYS A 107 -21.18 18.02 -22.33
N VAL A 108 -22.20 18.67 -22.86
CA VAL A 108 -23.01 18.18 -23.97
C VAL A 108 -22.38 18.68 -25.27
N THR A 109 -22.05 17.75 -26.16
CA THR A 109 -21.44 18.01 -27.46
C THR A 109 -22.33 17.46 -28.56
N VAL A 110 -22.75 18.30 -29.50
CA VAL A 110 -23.53 17.88 -30.68
C VAL A 110 -22.59 17.80 -31.87
N ARG A 111 -22.52 16.64 -32.54
CA ARG A 111 -21.85 16.50 -33.84
C ARG A 111 -22.88 16.65 -34.95
N TYR A 112 -22.64 17.57 -35.87
CA TYR A 112 -23.60 17.93 -36.92
C TYR A 112 -22.90 18.37 -38.23
N THR A 113 -23.64 18.43 -39.34
CA THR A 113 -23.15 18.98 -40.61
C THR A 113 -24.21 19.82 -41.34
N HIS A 114 -23.82 21.01 -41.82
CA HIS A 114 -24.57 21.82 -42.78
C HIS A 114 -23.68 22.84 -43.50
N ILE A 115 -23.99 23.18 -44.75
CA ILE A 115 -23.24 24.18 -45.55
C ILE A 115 -24.02 25.46 -45.82
N LYS A 116 -25.11 25.70 -45.09
CA LYS A 116 -25.88 26.93 -45.28
C LYS A 116 -25.14 28.10 -44.64
N PRO A 117 -25.16 29.29 -45.28
CA PRO A 117 -24.41 30.45 -44.79
C PRO A 117 -24.88 30.94 -43.42
N ASP A 118 -26.16 30.70 -43.09
CA ASP A 118 -26.73 31.05 -41.80
C ASP A 118 -26.47 29.93 -40.78
N PRO A 119 -26.11 30.27 -39.52
CA PRO A 119 -26.00 29.28 -38.45
C PRO A 119 -27.34 28.56 -38.22
N ARG A 120 -27.28 27.36 -37.64
CA ARG A 120 -28.45 26.51 -37.37
C ARG A 120 -28.67 26.38 -35.85
N PRO A 121 -28.90 27.48 -35.11
CA PRO A 121 -28.89 27.44 -33.66
C PRO A 121 -29.95 26.47 -33.11
N GLY A 122 -29.53 25.67 -32.14
CA GLY A 122 -30.36 24.70 -31.45
C GLY A 122 -30.45 25.01 -29.96
N GLN A 123 -31.67 25.17 -29.46
CA GLN A 123 -31.96 25.32 -28.04
C GLN A 123 -31.92 23.95 -27.36
N LEU A 124 -31.06 23.77 -26.36
CA LEU A 124 -31.13 22.59 -25.51
C LEU A 124 -32.28 22.70 -24.53
N TRP A 125 -32.98 21.59 -24.30
CA TRP A 125 -33.98 21.37 -23.28
C TRP A 125 -33.55 20.16 -22.46
N ILE A 126 -33.40 20.35 -21.15
CA ILE A 126 -32.99 19.31 -20.21
C ILE A 126 -34.18 19.00 -19.32
N ASN A 127 -34.68 17.77 -19.36
CA ASN A 127 -35.83 17.33 -18.56
C ASN A 127 -37.06 18.26 -18.71
N GLY A 128 -37.31 18.74 -19.92
CA GLY A 128 -38.42 19.65 -20.23
C GLY A 128 -38.22 21.10 -19.77
N LYS A 129 -37.02 21.48 -19.30
CA LYS A 129 -36.66 22.88 -18.98
C LYS A 129 -35.72 23.44 -20.06
N GLU A 130 -35.94 24.68 -20.44
CA GLU A 130 -35.09 25.41 -21.40
C GLU A 130 -33.68 25.61 -20.83
N GLY A 131 -32.67 25.25 -21.63
CA GLY A 131 -31.25 25.30 -21.28
C GLY A 131 -30.46 26.32 -22.12
N PRO A 132 -29.16 26.09 -22.39
CA PRO A 132 -28.37 26.95 -23.27
C PRO A 132 -28.59 26.66 -24.77
N VAL A 133 -28.22 27.62 -25.61
CA VAL A 133 -28.25 27.51 -27.07
C VAL A 133 -26.88 27.07 -27.58
N LEU A 134 -26.87 26.11 -28.51
CA LEU A 134 -25.72 25.79 -29.36
C LEU A 134 -25.91 26.55 -30.69
N GLU A 135 -24.91 27.31 -31.11
CA GLU A 135 -25.00 28.16 -32.31
C GLU A 135 -24.96 27.34 -33.61
N LEU A 136 -24.31 26.18 -33.57
CA LEU A 136 -24.15 25.26 -34.70
C LEU A 136 -23.72 26.01 -35.99
N PRO A 137 -22.55 26.68 -36.00
CA PRO A 137 -22.06 27.44 -37.13
C PRO A 137 -21.84 26.60 -38.40
N GLN A 138 -21.83 27.27 -39.56
CA GLN A 138 -21.65 26.66 -40.88
C GLN A 138 -20.38 25.81 -41.00
N ASN A 139 -20.49 24.66 -41.67
CA ASN A 139 -19.37 23.85 -42.11
C ASN A 139 -18.73 24.45 -43.38
N LYS A 140 -17.39 24.55 -43.41
CA LYS A 140 -16.66 25.14 -44.54
C LYS A 140 -16.73 24.33 -45.84
N ALA A 141 -17.06 23.04 -45.77
CA ALA A 141 -17.30 22.13 -46.91
C ALA A 141 -18.12 20.89 -46.46
N LEU A 142 -18.67 20.11 -47.40
CA LEU A 142 -19.19 18.75 -47.18
C LEU A 142 -18.22 17.70 -47.77
N PRO A 143 -18.17 16.45 -47.25
CA PRO A 143 -18.88 15.94 -46.07
C PRO A 143 -18.03 16.18 -44.82
N ALA A 144 -18.33 17.24 -44.10
CA ALA A 144 -17.55 17.61 -42.93
C ALA A 144 -18.48 17.86 -41.77
N PHE A 145 -18.27 17.14 -40.69
CA PHE A 145 -18.98 17.37 -39.44
C PHE A 145 -18.25 18.43 -38.62
N ASN A 146 -19.00 19.19 -37.85
CA ASN A 146 -18.51 20.11 -36.85
C ASN A 146 -19.07 19.68 -35.49
N ARG A 147 -18.48 20.19 -34.42
CA ARG A 147 -18.99 19.99 -33.07
C ARG A 147 -19.21 21.33 -32.41
N ASP A 148 -20.35 21.45 -31.76
CA ASP A 148 -20.60 22.54 -30.83
C ASP A 148 -20.85 21.94 -29.46
N SER A 149 -20.44 22.63 -28.40
CA SER A 149 -20.48 22.10 -27.05
C SER A 149 -20.84 23.13 -26.02
N VAL A 150 -21.54 22.69 -24.99
CA VAL A 150 -21.91 23.54 -23.85
C VAL A 150 -21.91 22.71 -22.58
N VAL A 151 -21.63 23.37 -21.45
CA VAL A 151 -21.72 22.76 -20.12
C VAL A 151 -23.11 22.99 -19.58
N VAL A 152 -23.75 21.92 -19.10
CA VAL A 152 -25.06 21.94 -18.44
C VAL A 152 -24.97 21.17 -17.12
N ASP A 153 -25.79 21.56 -16.15
CA ASP A 153 -25.95 20.76 -14.93
C ASP A 153 -27.05 19.72 -15.17
N LEU A 154 -26.70 18.44 -15.04
CA LEU A 154 -27.64 17.32 -15.12
C LEU A 154 -28.01 16.84 -13.72
N GLU A 155 -29.25 16.36 -13.56
CA GLU A 155 -29.69 15.73 -12.30
C GLU A 155 -29.18 14.28 -12.26
N GLN A 156 -28.94 13.71 -11.08
CA GLN A 156 -28.61 12.29 -10.96
C GLN A 156 -29.79 11.43 -11.43
N GLY A 157 -29.51 10.39 -12.23
CA GLY A 157 -30.51 9.53 -12.86
C GLY A 157 -30.78 9.91 -14.31
N ARG A 158 -31.96 9.54 -14.81
CA ARG A 158 -32.31 9.71 -16.23
C ARG A 158 -32.53 11.17 -16.60
N ASN A 159 -31.78 11.65 -17.59
CA ASN A 159 -31.95 12.97 -18.18
C ASN A 159 -32.37 12.86 -19.65
N LEU A 160 -33.40 13.61 -20.04
CA LEU A 160 -33.78 13.79 -21.45
C LEU A 160 -33.13 15.07 -21.97
N ILE A 161 -32.28 14.93 -22.98
CA ILE A 161 -31.53 16.02 -23.61
C ILE A 161 -32.10 16.21 -25.00
N ARG A 162 -32.87 17.29 -25.19
CA ARG A 162 -33.51 17.63 -26.46
C ARG A 162 -32.89 18.88 -27.07
N LEU A 163 -32.48 18.79 -28.33
CA LEU A 163 -32.02 19.91 -29.14
C LEU A 163 -33.15 20.34 -30.08
N VAL A 164 -33.56 21.61 -30.02
CA VAL A 164 -34.71 22.16 -30.77
C VAL A 164 -34.25 23.29 -31.69
N ALA A 165 -34.58 23.23 -32.98
CA ALA A 165 -34.22 24.26 -33.95
C ALA A 165 -34.91 25.61 -33.63
N LEU A 166 -34.11 26.69 -33.60
CA LEU A 166 -34.63 28.04 -33.36
C LEU A 166 -34.98 28.81 -34.63
N ASN A 167 -34.55 28.32 -35.80
CA ASN A 167 -34.75 28.99 -37.10
C ASN A 167 -35.50 28.08 -38.09
N GLU A 168 -36.15 28.68 -39.09
CA GLU A 168 -36.82 27.98 -40.21
C GLU A 168 -35.86 27.09 -41.04
N GLY A 169 -34.59 27.11 -40.70
CA GLY A 169 -33.57 26.24 -41.27
C GLY A 169 -33.51 24.83 -40.70
N GLY A 170 -34.26 24.52 -39.63
CA GLY A 170 -34.07 23.28 -38.88
C GLY A 170 -32.68 23.20 -38.21
N LEU A 171 -32.32 22.00 -37.74
CA LEU A 171 -30.96 21.68 -37.29
C LEU A 171 -30.08 21.31 -38.49
N GLY A 172 -28.76 21.33 -38.31
CA GLY A 172 -27.86 20.64 -39.25
C GLY A 172 -28.08 19.12 -39.17
N ASN A 173 -27.70 18.37 -40.20
CA ASN A 173 -27.77 16.91 -40.16
C ASN A 173 -26.94 16.43 -38.98
N THR A 174 -27.62 15.91 -37.96
CA THR A 174 -27.01 15.65 -36.65
C THR A 174 -26.70 14.18 -36.54
N ASP A 175 -25.48 13.90 -36.08
CA ASP A 175 -24.89 12.57 -36.04
C ASP A 175 -25.03 11.97 -34.65
N TYR A 176 -24.47 12.63 -33.64
CA TYR A 176 -24.62 12.19 -32.25
C TYR A 176 -24.67 13.36 -31.28
N ILE A 177 -25.16 13.05 -30.08
CA ILE A 177 -24.98 13.85 -28.88
C ILE A 177 -24.04 13.09 -27.93
N LYS A 178 -22.90 13.68 -27.61
CA LYS A 178 -21.91 13.15 -26.67
C LYS A 178 -22.06 13.89 -25.34
N VAL A 179 -22.11 13.15 -24.25
CA VAL A 179 -22.11 13.70 -22.90
C VAL A 179 -20.84 13.24 -22.19
N ALA A 180 -20.05 14.20 -21.75
CA ALA A 180 -18.86 13.95 -20.93
C ALA A 180 -19.07 14.58 -19.55
N GLU A 181 -18.88 13.79 -18.51
CA GLU A 181 -18.91 14.30 -17.14
C GLU A 181 -17.68 15.18 -16.85
N LEU A 182 -17.87 16.33 -16.16
CA LEU A 182 -16.81 17.31 -15.91
C LEU A 182 -16.41 17.47 -14.43
N ARG A 183 -16.64 16.45 -13.61
CA ARG A 183 -16.18 16.49 -12.21
C ARG A 183 -14.73 16.04 -12.07
N GLU A 184 -14.13 16.36 -10.92
CA GLU A 184 -12.94 15.66 -10.45
C GLU A 184 -13.28 14.16 -10.28
N VAL A 185 -12.58 13.31 -11.01
CA VAL A 185 -12.77 11.86 -10.96
C VAL A 185 -12.14 11.37 -9.66
N GLY A 186 -12.95 10.75 -8.79
CA GLY A 186 -12.47 10.22 -7.52
C GLY A 186 -11.54 9.03 -7.74
N GLU A 187 -10.70 8.72 -6.76
CA GLU A 187 -9.81 7.56 -6.80
C GLU A 187 -10.62 6.27 -7.11
N GLY A 188 -10.15 5.49 -8.08
CA GLY A 188 -10.80 4.26 -8.54
C GLY A 188 -11.98 4.44 -9.50
N GLU A 189 -12.35 5.66 -9.84
CA GLU A 189 -13.43 5.94 -10.81
C GLU A 189 -12.85 6.19 -12.20
N LEU A 190 -13.64 5.92 -13.24
CA LEU A 190 -13.25 6.16 -14.63
C LEU A 190 -14.03 7.37 -15.18
N PRO A 191 -13.38 8.24 -16.00
CA PRO A 191 -14.06 9.35 -16.66
C PRO A 191 -15.22 8.82 -17.51
N ARG A 192 -16.44 9.36 -17.31
CA ARG A 192 -17.60 8.93 -18.09
C ARG A 192 -17.81 9.77 -19.32
N ILE A 193 -17.73 9.09 -20.46
CA ILE A 193 -18.02 9.64 -21.77
C ILE A 193 -19.02 8.70 -22.43
N GLN A 194 -20.22 9.20 -22.71
CA GLN A 194 -21.22 8.47 -23.48
C GLN A 194 -21.50 9.19 -24.79
N VAL A 195 -21.47 8.43 -25.89
CA VAL A 195 -21.95 8.88 -27.20
C VAL A 195 -23.33 8.27 -27.40
N MET A 196 -24.33 9.11 -27.69
CA MET A 196 -25.69 8.71 -28.04
C MET A 196 -25.91 9.09 -29.49
N GLU A 197 -26.04 8.08 -30.35
CA GLU A 197 -26.35 8.26 -31.77
C GLU A 197 -27.71 8.97 -31.89
N ALA A 198 -27.79 9.99 -32.73
CA ALA A 198 -28.99 10.82 -32.85
C ALA A 198 -30.18 10.01 -33.39
N GLU A 199 -29.90 9.04 -34.27
CA GLU A 199 -30.87 8.13 -34.87
C GLU A 199 -31.43 7.08 -33.91
N ASP A 200 -30.75 6.81 -32.79
CA ASP A 200 -31.26 5.95 -31.70
C ASP A 200 -32.18 6.73 -30.75
N GLY A 201 -32.23 8.05 -30.88
CA GLY A 201 -33.06 8.96 -30.11
C GLY A 201 -34.47 9.18 -30.68
N LEU A 202 -35.26 10.00 -29.99
CA LEU A 202 -36.54 10.50 -30.50
C LEU A 202 -36.28 11.74 -31.35
N HIS A 203 -36.69 11.75 -32.62
CA HIS A 203 -36.44 12.88 -33.52
C HIS A 203 -37.61 13.16 -34.47
N GLU A 204 -37.66 14.39 -34.98
CA GLU A 204 -38.51 14.77 -36.11
C GLU A 204 -37.66 14.83 -37.37
N GLY A 205 -38.03 14.07 -38.40
CA GLY A 205 -37.29 14.03 -39.67
C GLY A 205 -37.06 12.62 -40.18
N LYS A 206 -36.04 12.46 -41.04
CA LYS A 206 -35.66 11.16 -41.61
C LYS A 206 -34.22 10.86 -41.24
N ILE A 207 -33.92 9.57 -41.11
CA ILE A 207 -32.54 9.09 -41.04
C ILE A 207 -32.01 9.08 -42.46
N ASP A 208 -30.97 9.88 -42.72
CA ASP A 208 -30.26 9.88 -43.99
C ASP A 208 -29.09 8.90 -43.92
N HIS A 209 -29.17 7.84 -44.71
CA HIS A 209 -28.12 6.83 -44.85
C HIS A 209 -27.15 7.17 -46.01
N HIS A 210 -27.36 8.27 -46.74
CA HIS A 210 -26.78 8.54 -48.06
C HIS A 210 -26.14 9.93 -48.23
N SER A 211 -25.81 10.65 -47.16
CA SER A 211 -25.30 12.03 -47.29
C SER A 211 -23.81 12.11 -47.70
N CYS A 212 -23.47 11.67 -48.91
CA CYS A 212 -22.32 12.19 -49.66
C CYS A 212 -22.76 12.58 -51.08
N TRP A 213 -23.03 13.88 -51.28
CA TRP A 213 -23.05 14.46 -52.61
C TRP A 213 -21.61 14.56 -53.12
N ASN A 214 -21.36 13.94 -54.28
CA ASN A 214 -20.07 13.79 -54.96
C ASN A 214 -19.14 15.02 -54.92
N PHE A 215 -17.97 14.90 -54.27
CA PHE A 215 -16.69 15.39 -54.79
C PHE A 215 -15.51 14.78 -53.99
N ILE A 216 -14.65 14.02 -54.67
CA ILE A 216 -13.42 13.41 -54.12
C ILE A 216 -12.24 14.38 -54.30
N ALA A 217 -11.44 14.55 -53.25
CA ALA A 217 -10.04 14.96 -53.33
C ALA A 217 -9.24 14.30 -52.18
N GLU A 218 -7.99 13.97 -52.45
CA GLU A 218 -7.03 13.27 -51.57
C GLU A 218 -6.44 14.21 -50.48
N HIS A 219 -6.29 13.76 -49.23
CA HIS A 219 -5.47 14.27 -48.08
C HIS A 219 -5.53 13.25 -46.91
N ASP A 220 -4.63 13.35 -45.93
CA ASP A 220 -4.63 12.59 -44.68
C ASP A 220 -5.40 13.35 -43.58
N GLY A 221 -6.52 12.81 -43.08
CA GLY A 221 -7.37 13.46 -42.05
C GLY A 221 -7.29 12.80 -40.65
N PRO A 222 -7.72 13.53 -39.59
CA PRO A 222 -7.51 13.14 -38.19
C PRO A 222 -8.42 12.00 -37.71
N HIS A 223 -8.02 11.40 -36.59
CA HIS A 223 -8.62 10.20 -36.03
C HIS A 223 -9.34 10.46 -34.69
N ALA A 224 -10.57 9.94 -34.52
CA ALA A 224 -11.34 10.11 -33.27
C ALA A 224 -11.02 9.00 -32.24
N GLY A 225 -11.33 9.24 -30.95
CA GLY A 225 -11.22 8.22 -29.88
C GLY A 225 -10.00 8.35 -28.95
N PHE A 226 -9.14 9.35 -29.17
CA PHE A 226 -8.03 9.74 -28.29
C PHE A 226 -8.53 10.38 -26.98
N THR A 227 -7.68 10.40 -25.95
CA THR A 227 -7.90 11.09 -24.67
C THR A 227 -7.13 12.42 -24.63
N GLY A 228 -7.27 13.23 -23.58
CA GLY A 228 -6.53 14.50 -23.53
C GLY A 228 -6.95 15.55 -24.58
N GLU A 229 -5.98 16.35 -25.04
CA GLU A 229 -6.20 17.45 -25.99
C GLU A 229 -5.87 17.08 -27.45
N GLY A 230 -5.23 15.94 -27.69
CA GLY A 230 -4.83 15.46 -29.01
C GLY A 230 -4.10 14.13 -28.97
N TYR A 231 -3.52 13.72 -30.09
CA TYR A 231 -2.53 12.64 -30.15
C TYR A 231 -1.34 13.08 -31.02
N VAL A 232 -0.20 12.42 -30.89
CA VAL A 232 0.99 12.67 -31.69
C VAL A 232 0.99 11.79 -32.94
N ASP A 233 1.06 12.41 -34.11
CA ASP A 233 1.39 11.78 -35.39
C ASP A 233 2.81 12.17 -35.78
N THR A 234 3.69 11.18 -35.89
CA THR A 234 5.10 11.46 -36.18
C THR A 234 5.40 11.48 -37.66
N ASP A 235 6.40 12.27 -38.07
CA ASP A 235 6.90 12.24 -39.44
C ASP A 235 7.28 10.80 -39.88
N ASN A 236 6.95 10.42 -41.12
CA ASN A 236 7.33 9.11 -41.68
C ASN A 236 8.82 9.11 -42.10
N HIS A 237 9.73 8.97 -41.13
CA HIS A 237 11.17 8.85 -41.34
C HIS A 237 11.85 8.10 -40.17
N VAL A 238 13.06 7.58 -40.40
CA VAL A 238 13.87 6.94 -39.34
C VAL A 238 14.35 7.98 -38.33
N GLY A 239 14.18 7.76 -37.04
CA GLY A 239 14.55 8.71 -35.99
C GLY A 239 13.44 9.69 -35.61
N SER A 240 12.27 9.58 -36.24
CA SER A 240 11.08 10.29 -35.77
C SER A 240 10.70 9.81 -34.37
N HIS A 241 10.37 10.70 -33.44
CA HIS A 241 10.24 10.36 -32.03
C HIS A 241 9.10 11.06 -31.31
N VAL A 242 8.76 10.49 -30.16
CA VAL A 242 7.99 11.10 -29.08
C VAL A 242 8.77 10.92 -27.79
N GLU A 243 9.10 12.01 -27.10
CA GLU A 243 9.84 12.05 -25.85
C GLU A 243 9.04 12.81 -24.80
N VAL A 244 8.69 12.16 -23.69
CA VAL A 244 7.92 12.77 -22.61
C VAL A 244 8.74 12.82 -21.33
N ARG A 245 8.51 13.87 -20.52
CA ARG A 245 9.14 14.10 -19.22
C ARG A 245 8.07 14.15 -18.15
N PHE A 246 8.27 13.42 -17.05
CA PHE A 246 7.29 13.35 -15.97
C PHE A 246 7.96 13.00 -14.64
N ASN A 247 7.31 13.32 -13.53
CA ASN A 247 7.80 12.97 -12.20
C ASN A 247 7.12 11.72 -11.67
N VAL A 248 7.86 10.89 -10.93
CA VAL A 248 7.29 9.81 -10.11
C VAL A 248 7.73 9.99 -8.66
N ALA A 249 6.86 9.66 -7.70
CA ALA A 249 7.18 9.78 -6.28
C ALA A 249 8.18 8.71 -5.83
N ASP A 250 7.96 7.47 -6.25
CA ASP A 250 8.73 6.31 -5.81
C ASP A 250 9.62 5.78 -6.94
N ALA A 251 10.91 5.63 -6.65
CA ALA A 251 11.81 4.87 -7.51
C ALA A 251 11.36 3.40 -7.55
N GLY A 252 11.40 2.77 -8.72
CA GLY A 252 10.95 1.39 -8.82
C GLY A 252 10.80 0.87 -10.24
N GLU A 253 10.25 -0.33 -10.32
CA GLU A 253 9.96 -1.01 -11.58
C GLU A 253 8.51 -0.74 -11.98
N TYR A 254 8.29 -0.29 -13.22
CA TYR A 254 6.98 0.10 -13.74
C TYR A 254 6.70 -0.63 -15.06
N ARG A 255 5.45 -0.99 -15.32
CA ARG A 255 4.99 -1.42 -16.64
C ARG A 255 4.63 -0.20 -17.46
N LEU A 256 5.15 -0.15 -18.68
CA LEU A 256 4.84 0.88 -19.65
C LEU A 256 3.81 0.36 -20.67
N HIS A 257 2.69 1.06 -20.77
CA HIS A 257 1.72 0.88 -21.84
C HIS A 257 1.67 2.15 -22.70
N ALA A 258 1.73 2.02 -24.01
CA ALA A 258 1.50 3.11 -24.94
C ALA A 258 0.10 2.96 -25.56
N ARG A 259 -0.81 3.91 -25.32
CA ARG A 259 -2.08 3.96 -26.04
C ARG A 259 -1.82 4.45 -27.45
N TYR A 260 -2.20 3.65 -28.44
CA TYR A 260 -1.85 3.90 -29.83
C TYR A 260 -2.97 3.51 -30.78
N VAL A 261 -2.85 3.99 -32.01
CA VAL A 261 -3.65 3.53 -33.14
C VAL A 261 -2.81 3.38 -34.41
N HIS A 262 -3.11 2.37 -35.22
CA HIS A 262 -2.44 2.13 -36.49
C HIS A 262 -3.40 1.45 -37.48
N GLY A 263 -4.07 2.24 -38.32
CA GLY A 263 -5.10 1.72 -39.25
C GLY A 263 -4.56 1.10 -40.55
N LYS A 264 -3.24 1.07 -40.77
CA LYS A 264 -2.62 0.40 -41.93
C LYS A 264 -2.27 -1.06 -41.59
N PRO A 265 -2.19 -1.97 -42.59
CA PRO A 265 -1.96 -3.40 -42.35
C PRO A 265 -0.50 -3.77 -42.00
N ASP A 266 0.43 -2.82 -42.08
CA ASP A 266 1.84 -3.01 -41.71
C ASP A 266 2.07 -2.88 -40.19
N THR A 267 3.28 -3.23 -39.73
CA THR A 267 3.68 -3.09 -38.32
C THR A 267 4.78 -2.05 -38.21
N ARG A 268 4.61 -1.06 -37.32
CA ARG A 268 5.58 0.02 -37.08
C ARG A 268 6.41 -0.26 -35.82
N PRO A 269 7.72 -0.55 -35.93
CA PRO A 269 8.58 -0.80 -34.79
C PRO A 269 9.25 0.49 -34.24
N ALA A 270 9.28 0.61 -32.91
CA ALA A 270 9.94 1.69 -32.20
C ALA A 270 11.10 1.18 -31.33
N GLU A 271 12.21 1.91 -31.27
CA GLU A 271 13.17 1.83 -30.18
C GLU A 271 12.62 2.65 -29.01
N VAL A 272 12.64 2.09 -27.81
CA VAL A 272 12.17 2.72 -26.58
C VAL A 272 13.36 2.90 -25.65
N SER A 273 13.57 4.11 -25.16
CA SER A 273 14.58 4.43 -24.15
C SER A 273 13.98 5.12 -22.93
N VAL A 274 14.56 4.84 -21.77
CA VAL A 274 14.18 5.41 -20.47
C VAL A 274 15.43 5.99 -19.82
N ASN A 275 15.39 7.27 -19.45
CA ASN A 275 16.51 7.99 -18.86
C ASN A 275 17.82 7.85 -19.65
N GLY A 276 17.72 7.74 -20.98
CA GLY A 276 18.84 7.60 -21.91
C GLY A 276 19.31 6.16 -22.16
N GLU A 277 18.73 5.15 -21.50
CA GLU A 277 19.04 3.73 -21.74
C GLU A 277 17.97 3.07 -22.61
N VAL A 278 18.39 2.33 -23.65
CA VAL A 278 17.47 1.59 -24.54
C VAL A 278 16.93 0.35 -23.82
N VAL A 279 15.61 0.30 -23.61
CA VAL A 279 14.91 -0.78 -22.88
C VAL A 279 14.17 -1.76 -23.81
N ASP A 280 13.82 -1.33 -25.02
CA ASP A 280 13.33 -2.20 -26.09
C ASP A 280 13.80 -1.65 -27.44
N SER A 281 14.49 -2.46 -28.23
CA SER A 281 15.04 -2.02 -29.53
C SER A 281 14.03 -2.14 -30.69
N SER A 282 12.86 -2.75 -30.46
CA SER A 282 11.90 -3.01 -31.54
C SER A 282 10.48 -3.27 -31.04
N LEU A 283 9.94 -2.39 -30.19
CA LEU A 283 8.54 -2.47 -29.76
C LEU A 283 7.61 -2.33 -30.96
N LYS A 284 6.80 -3.36 -31.22
CA LYS A 284 5.95 -3.44 -32.42
C LYS A 284 4.56 -2.87 -32.16
N PHE A 285 4.18 -1.83 -32.90
CA PHE A 285 2.81 -1.37 -33.03
C PHE A 285 2.15 -2.07 -34.22
N THR A 286 1.27 -3.03 -33.95
CA THR A 286 0.53 -3.81 -34.96
C THR A 286 -0.73 -3.09 -35.41
N PRO A 287 -1.32 -3.46 -36.56
CA PRO A 287 -2.57 -2.87 -37.04
C PRO A 287 -3.70 -2.94 -36.00
N THR A 288 -4.46 -1.86 -35.84
CA THR A 288 -5.67 -1.76 -35.00
C THR A 288 -6.95 -1.91 -35.81
N GLU A 289 -6.84 -2.32 -37.07
CA GLU A 289 -7.91 -2.42 -38.09
C GLU A 289 -8.46 -1.05 -38.53
N HIS A 290 -8.83 -0.19 -37.58
CA HIS A 290 -9.37 1.14 -37.85
C HIS A 290 -8.56 2.21 -37.11
N TRP A 291 -8.44 3.38 -37.76
CA TRP A 291 -7.79 4.56 -37.17
C TRP A 291 -8.56 5.15 -35.98
N THR A 292 -9.78 4.71 -35.70
CA THR A 292 -10.58 5.11 -34.53
C THR A 292 -10.53 4.09 -33.39
N HIS A 293 -9.88 2.94 -33.59
CA HIS A 293 -9.79 1.87 -32.61
C HIS A 293 -8.47 2.00 -31.82
N TRP A 294 -8.47 2.87 -30.84
CA TRP A 294 -7.34 3.04 -29.93
C TRP A 294 -7.21 1.86 -28.97
N THR A 295 -5.99 1.35 -28.81
CA THR A 295 -5.69 0.24 -27.91
C THR A 295 -4.38 0.47 -27.19
N TYR A 296 -4.06 -0.37 -26.19
CA TYR A 296 -2.80 -0.29 -25.47
C TYR A 296 -1.79 -1.29 -26.01
N ARG A 297 -0.59 -0.80 -26.34
CA ARG A 297 0.60 -1.62 -26.52
C ARG A 297 1.37 -1.68 -25.21
N GLU A 298 1.28 -2.81 -24.53
CA GLU A 298 2.13 -3.10 -23.38
C GLU A 298 3.56 -3.48 -23.82
N MET A 299 4.56 -2.93 -23.14
CA MET A 299 5.94 -3.39 -23.26
C MET A 299 6.13 -4.74 -22.55
N TYR A 300 6.88 -5.64 -23.17
CA TYR A 300 7.14 -6.96 -22.59
C TYR A 300 8.01 -6.89 -21.33
N GLN A 301 8.96 -5.96 -21.31
CA GLN A 301 9.81 -5.69 -20.14
C GLN A 301 9.29 -4.44 -19.44
N SER A 302 9.29 -4.51 -18.12
CA SER A 302 9.17 -3.36 -17.24
C SER A 302 10.34 -2.41 -17.38
N VAL A 303 10.13 -1.16 -16.97
CA VAL A 303 11.09 -0.08 -16.99
C VAL A 303 11.45 0.34 -15.57
N ILE A 304 12.71 0.72 -15.34
CA ILE A 304 13.16 1.22 -14.04
C ILE A 304 13.08 2.75 -14.05
N LEU A 305 12.33 3.31 -13.10
CA LEU A 305 12.19 4.75 -12.89
C LEU A 305 12.88 5.17 -11.59
N VAL A 306 13.41 6.38 -11.56
CA VAL A 306 13.98 7.01 -10.36
C VAL A 306 12.95 7.93 -9.72
N ALA A 307 13.00 8.15 -8.41
CA ALA A 307 12.17 9.16 -7.77
C ALA A 307 12.50 10.55 -8.33
N GLY A 308 11.48 11.37 -8.61
CA GLY A 308 11.62 12.63 -9.33
C GLY A 308 11.47 12.48 -10.84
N GLU A 309 12.20 13.31 -11.59
CA GLU A 309 12.04 13.44 -13.04
C GLU A 309 12.56 12.20 -13.80
N ASN A 310 11.76 11.70 -14.73
CA ASN A 310 12.10 10.64 -15.67
C ASN A 310 11.80 11.07 -17.10
N VAL A 311 12.51 10.47 -18.06
CA VAL A 311 12.36 10.73 -19.50
C VAL A 311 12.12 9.41 -20.22
N ILE A 312 11.08 9.34 -21.05
CA ILE A 312 10.82 8.18 -21.93
C ILE A 312 10.73 8.66 -23.37
N ARG A 313 11.43 7.97 -24.27
CA ARG A 313 11.48 8.27 -25.70
C ARG A 313 11.17 7.04 -26.55
N PHE A 314 10.20 7.17 -27.45
CA PHE A 314 9.92 6.23 -28.54
C PHE A 314 10.51 6.80 -29.82
N GLU A 315 11.26 6.00 -30.58
CA GLU A 315 11.93 6.43 -31.81
C GLU A 315 11.72 5.43 -32.96
N ALA A 316 11.30 5.93 -34.13
CA ALA A 316 11.02 5.12 -35.31
C ALA A 316 12.31 4.52 -35.87
N THR A 317 12.36 3.18 -35.97
CA THR A 317 13.52 2.47 -36.53
C THR A 317 13.40 2.23 -38.04
N ARG A 318 12.29 2.67 -38.65
CA ARG A 318 12.00 2.48 -40.06
C ARG A 318 11.44 3.74 -40.73
N PRO A 319 11.56 3.86 -42.08
CA PRO A 319 11.10 5.03 -42.81
C PRO A 319 9.60 5.29 -42.71
N GLU A 320 8.79 4.32 -42.30
CA GLU A 320 7.34 4.48 -42.17
C GLU A 320 6.90 5.23 -40.89
N GLY A 321 7.82 5.67 -40.01
CA GLY A 321 7.49 6.42 -38.80
C GLY A 321 6.95 5.57 -37.64
N LEU A 322 6.50 6.23 -36.56
CA LEU A 322 5.81 5.58 -35.43
C LEU A 322 4.31 5.40 -35.72
N ALA A 323 3.64 4.54 -34.96
CA ALA A 323 2.18 4.60 -34.88
C ALA A 323 1.73 5.89 -34.16
N ASN A 324 0.46 6.26 -34.31
CA ASN A 324 -0.06 7.45 -33.66
C ASN A 324 -0.20 7.18 -32.16
N LEU A 325 0.39 8.04 -31.32
CA LEU A 325 0.47 7.85 -29.87
C LEU A 325 -0.40 8.87 -29.16
N ASP A 326 -1.27 8.38 -28.26
CA ASP A 326 -2.19 9.20 -27.48
C ASP A 326 -1.58 9.53 -26.12
N HIS A 327 -1.37 8.52 -25.28
CA HIS A 327 -0.72 8.69 -23.99
C HIS A 327 0.07 7.46 -23.56
N LEU A 328 0.96 7.67 -22.60
CA LEU A 328 1.63 6.61 -21.88
C LEU A 328 0.92 6.35 -20.55
N LYS A 329 0.68 5.08 -20.23
CA LYS A 329 0.19 4.64 -18.93
C LYS A 329 1.30 3.85 -18.24
N LEU A 330 1.77 4.34 -17.10
CA LEU A 330 2.74 3.65 -16.26
C LEU A 330 2.08 3.13 -14.98
N THR A 331 2.36 1.88 -14.65
CA THR A 331 1.86 1.25 -13.42
C THR A 331 3.01 0.58 -12.68
N PRO A 332 3.14 0.73 -11.35
CA PRO A 332 4.15 -0.01 -10.59
C PRO A 332 4.01 -1.52 -10.83
N VAL A 333 5.11 -2.23 -11.01
CA VAL A 333 5.09 -3.69 -11.11
C VAL A 333 4.72 -4.28 -9.75
N PRO A 334 3.63 -5.06 -9.66
CA PRO A 334 3.30 -5.76 -8.42
C PRO A 334 4.37 -6.79 -8.02
N GLU A 335 4.52 -7.04 -6.70
CA GLU A 335 5.40 -8.12 -6.19
C GLU A 335 5.05 -9.50 -6.76
N SER A 336 3.82 -9.66 -7.28
CA SER A 336 3.37 -10.83 -8.03
C SER A 336 3.12 -10.46 -9.48
N ASN A 337 3.77 -11.15 -10.42
CA ASN A 337 3.49 -11.03 -11.86
C ASN A 337 2.18 -11.70 -12.30
N ALA A 338 1.39 -12.24 -11.37
CA ALA A 338 0.13 -12.89 -11.69
C ALA A 338 -0.92 -11.85 -12.14
N ARG A 339 -1.38 -11.97 -13.38
CA ARG A 339 -2.48 -11.17 -13.93
C ARG A 339 -3.82 -11.70 -13.45
N VAL A 340 -4.75 -10.78 -13.24
CA VAL A 340 -6.16 -11.11 -13.05
C VAL A 340 -6.73 -11.55 -14.39
N LYS A 341 -7.47 -12.66 -14.40
CA LYS A 341 -8.11 -13.21 -15.61
C LYS A 341 -9.57 -13.44 -15.36
N LEU A 342 -10.41 -13.00 -16.28
CA LEU A 342 -11.85 -13.19 -16.26
C LEU A 342 -12.27 -14.07 -17.43
N SER A 343 -13.10 -15.07 -17.12
CA SER A 343 -13.76 -15.93 -18.10
C SER A 343 -15.22 -16.18 -17.70
N GLU A 344 -16.07 -16.51 -18.68
CA GLU A 344 -17.45 -16.92 -18.38
C GLU A 344 -17.53 -18.44 -18.18
N VAL A 345 -18.22 -18.85 -17.12
CA VAL A 345 -18.40 -20.27 -16.75
C VAL A 345 -19.80 -20.50 -16.17
N GLU A 346 -20.21 -21.75 -16.10
CA GLU A 346 -21.31 -22.17 -15.22
C GLU A 346 -20.72 -22.68 -13.90
N TRP A 347 -21.16 -22.13 -12.77
CA TRP A 347 -20.67 -22.52 -11.45
C TRP A 347 -21.82 -22.71 -10.47
N GLY A 348 -22.01 -23.94 -9.98
CA GLY A 348 -23.13 -24.28 -9.11
C GLY A 348 -24.51 -24.10 -9.77
N GLY A 349 -24.60 -24.36 -11.09
CA GLY A 349 -25.86 -24.34 -11.86
C GLY A 349 -26.31 -22.97 -12.37
N VAL A 350 -25.48 -21.94 -12.25
CA VAL A 350 -25.77 -20.56 -12.70
C VAL A 350 -24.58 -20.01 -13.48
N GLY A 351 -24.85 -19.06 -14.39
CA GLY A 351 -23.81 -18.36 -15.14
C GLY A 351 -23.04 -17.38 -14.25
N CYS A 352 -21.71 -17.44 -14.35
CA CYS A 352 -20.81 -16.63 -13.56
C CYS A 352 -19.65 -16.10 -14.41
N TYR A 353 -19.09 -14.97 -13.99
CA TYR A 353 -17.71 -14.65 -14.29
C TYR A 353 -16.82 -15.40 -13.28
N LYS A 354 -15.85 -16.17 -13.79
CA LYS A 354 -14.74 -16.73 -13.01
C LYS A 354 -13.58 -15.74 -13.10
N ILE A 355 -13.18 -15.19 -11.96
CA ILE A 355 -12.06 -14.25 -11.84
C ILE A 355 -10.92 -14.93 -11.10
N GLU A 356 -9.83 -15.20 -11.80
CA GLU A 356 -8.62 -15.82 -11.28
C GLU A 356 -7.62 -14.73 -10.89
N MET A 357 -7.21 -14.71 -9.63
CA MET A 357 -6.26 -13.77 -9.01
C MET A 357 -5.02 -14.55 -8.53
N ALA A 358 -4.01 -13.86 -7.99
CA ALA A 358 -2.77 -14.52 -7.54
C ALA A 358 -3.01 -15.50 -6.37
N ASN A 359 -3.79 -15.06 -5.39
CA ASN A 359 -4.03 -15.78 -4.14
C ASN A 359 -5.51 -16.16 -3.94
N ALA A 360 -6.35 -15.93 -4.95
CA ALA A 360 -7.79 -16.14 -4.86
C ALA A 360 -8.41 -16.54 -6.21
N THR A 361 -9.57 -17.19 -6.17
CA THR A 361 -10.48 -17.28 -7.31
C THR A 361 -11.88 -16.89 -6.87
N ALA A 362 -12.46 -15.89 -7.51
CA ALA A 362 -13.83 -15.45 -7.25
C ALA A 362 -14.78 -15.97 -8.35
N TYR A 363 -15.98 -16.40 -7.95
CA TYR A 363 -17.08 -16.62 -8.89
C TYR A 363 -18.15 -15.57 -8.63
N PHE A 364 -18.38 -14.72 -9.64
CA PHE A 364 -19.31 -13.61 -9.59
C PHE A 364 -20.56 -13.95 -10.41
N GLU A 365 -21.72 -13.97 -9.78
CA GLU A 365 -23.00 -14.24 -10.45
C GLU A 365 -23.48 -13.00 -11.22
N LYS A 366 -23.98 -13.18 -12.45
CA LYS A 366 -24.26 -12.05 -13.36
C LYS A 366 -25.61 -12.09 -14.07
N ASP A 367 -26.31 -13.22 -14.00
CA ASP A 367 -27.48 -13.51 -14.84
C ASP A 367 -28.78 -13.44 -14.02
N ASN A 368 -29.91 -13.24 -14.72
CA ASN A 368 -31.27 -13.29 -14.13
C ASN A 368 -31.51 -12.29 -12.98
N GLY A 369 -30.98 -11.07 -13.08
CA GLY A 369 -31.22 -10.02 -12.09
C GLY A 369 -30.34 -10.11 -10.83
N VAL A 370 -29.43 -11.08 -10.78
CA VAL A 370 -28.54 -11.35 -9.64
C VAL A 370 -27.15 -10.74 -9.88
N SER A 371 -26.52 -10.25 -8.81
CA SER A 371 -25.12 -9.81 -8.79
C SER A 371 -24.46 -10.21 -7.48
N GLY A 372 -23.13 -10.31 -7.47
CA GLY A 372 -22.33 -10.54 -6.26
C GLY A 372 -21.42 -11.77 -6.31
N ILE A 373 -20.50 -11.85 -5.36
CA ILE A 373 -19.54 -12.94 -5.23
C ILE A 373 -20.19 -14.10 -4.48
N LYS A 374 -20.36 -15.23 -5.17
CA LYS A 374 -21.00 -16.43 -4.61
C LYS A 374 -20.01 -17.47 -4.06
N SER A 375 -18.76 -17.40 -4.50
CA SER A 375 -17.65 -18.24 -4.06
C SER A 375 -16.38 -17.42 -4.07
N LEU A 376 -15.59 -17.51 -3.01
CA LEU A 376 -14.28 -16.86 -2.89
C LEU A 376 -13.30 -17.90 -2.36
N ILE A 377 -12.48 -18.43 -3.26
CA ILE A 377 -11.63 -19.59 -3.03
C ILE A 377 -10.20 -19.12 -2.77
N ASP A 378 -9.56 -19.61 -1.71
CA ASP A 378 -8.16 -19.30 -1.37
C ASP A 378 -7.15 -20.12 -2.19
N SER A 379 -5.85 -19.86 -1.98
CA SER A 379 -4.76 -20.57 -2.67
C SER A 379 -4.71 -22.08 -2.40
N GLU A 380 -5.33 -22.54 -1.32
CA GLU A 380 -5.40 -23.96 -0.94
C GLU A 380 -6.67 -24.65 -1.46
N GLY A 381 -7.53 -23.91 -2.16
CA GLY A 381 -8.78 -24.44 -2.71
C GLY A 381 -9.96 -24.44 -1.74
N ASN A 382 -9.85 -23.79 -0.58
CA ASN A 382 -10.97 -23.64 0.35
C ASN A 382 -11.90 -22.53 -0.14
N ASP A 383 -13.20 -22.78 -0.26
CA ASP A 383 -14.19 -21.77 -0.63
C ASP A 383 -14.80 -21.11 0.62
N TRP A 384 -14.38 -19.89 0.91
CA TRP A 384 -14.75 -19.18 2.14
C TRP A 384 -16.17 -18.60 2.11
N ILE A 385 -16.85 -18.60 0.97
CA ILE A 385 -18.26 -18.19 0.87
C ILE A 385 -19.14 -19.43 0.67
N ALA A 386 -18.79 -20.30 -0.28
CA ALA A 386 -19.47 -21.58 -0.53
C ALA A 386 -21.01 -21.49 -0.51
N SER A 387 -21.57 -20.59 -1.32
CA SER A 387 -23.02 -20.34 -1.43
C SER A 387 -23.87 -21.58 -1.75
N TYR A 388 -23.27 -22.61 -2.37
CA TYR A 388 -23.91 -23.88 -2.74
C TYR A 388 -24.03 -24.88 -1.58
N MET A 389 -23.36 -24.66 -0.44
CA MET A 389 -23.50 -25.56 0.70
C MET A 389 -24.94 -25.50 1.25
N PRO A 390 -25.62 -26.65 1.49
CA PRO A 390 -27.05 -26.71 1.79
C PRO A 390 -27.51 -25.75 2.91
N PRO A 391 -28.48 -24.84 2.66
CA PRO A 391 -28.98 -23.95 3.71
C PRO A 391 -30.16 -24.54 4.50
N GLY A 392 -30.60 -23.78 5.49
CA GLY A 392 -31.79 -24.04 6.30
C GLY A 392 -33.09 -23.59 5.61
N PRO A 393 -34.17 -23.38 6.38
CA PRO A 393 -35.57 -23.49 5.90
C PRO A 393 -36.01 -22.52 4.79
N ASN A 394 -35.21 -21.50 4.46
CA ASN A 394 -35.49 -20.46 3.45
C ASN A 394 -34.56 -20.48 2.21
N GLY A 395 -33.61 -21.40 2.11
CA GLY A 395 -32.65 -21.43 0.99
C GLY A 395 -31.58 -20.33 1.06
N ASP A 396 -31.12 -19.96 2.25
CA ASP A 396 -30.16 -18.86 2.47
C ASP A 396 -28.82 -19.07 1.72
N PHE A 397 -28.64 -18.35 0.62
CA PHE A 397 -27.38 -18.24 -0.10
C PHE A 397 -26.40 -17.36 0.68
N ARG A 398 -25.14 -17.74 0.75
CA ARG A 398 -24.05 -16.90 1.27
C ARG A 398 -23.53 -16.00 0.14
N GLY A 399 -22.97 -14.84 0.48
CA GLY A 399 -22.40 -13.95 -0.52
C GLY A 399 -21.65 -12.76 0.06
N PHE A 400 -21.08 -11.99 -0.87
CA PHE A 400 -20.49 -10.69 -0.62
C PHE A 400 -20.64 -9.81 -1.88
N PRO A 401 -20.91 -8.50 -1.76
CA PRO A 401 -21.17 -7.71 -0.54
C PRO A 401 -22.68 -7.52 -0.33
N ASN A 402 -23.38 -8.55 0.15
CA ASN A 402 -24.85 -8.55 0.25
C ASN A 402 -25.35 -7.21 0.87
N SER A 403 -26.23 -6.51 0.16
CA SER A 403 -26.74 -5.22 0.59
C SER A 403 -28.27 -5.22 0.68
N VAL A 404 -28.84 -4.05 0.95
CA VAL A 404 -30.29 -3.84 1.01
C VAL A 404 -30.94 -4.18 -0.34
N GLU A 405 -32.22 -4.54 -0.32
CA GLU A 405 -32.98 -4.89 -1.53
C GLU A 405 -32.39 -6.06 -2.34
N ASN A 406 -31.60 -6.92 -1.69
CA ASN A 406 -30.85 -8.03 -2.28
C ASN A 406 -29.73 -7.62 -3.25
N PHE A 407 -29.39 -6.33 -3.36
CA PHE A 407 -28.34 -5.91 -4.27
C PHE A 407 -26.97 -6.52 -3.87
N GLY A 408 -26.22 -7.05 -4.84
CA GLY A 408 -24.95 -7.74 -4.58
C GLY A 408 -25.09 -9.07 -3.81
N HIS A 409 -26.32 -9.57 -3.63
CA HIS A 409 -26.59 -10.83 -2.95
C HIS A 409 -26.69 -11.98 -3.95
N ALA A 410 -25.66 -12.83 -3.98
CA ALA A 410 -25.66 -14.06 -4.80
C ALA A 410 -26.92 -14.91 -4.55
N GLY A 411 -27.48 -15.48 -5.62
CA GLY A 411 -28.72 -16.25 -5.59
C GLY A 411 -30.02 -15.48 -5.30
N ARG A 412 -30.00 -14.15 -5.15
CA ARG A 412 -31.21 -13.33 -4.93
C ARG A 412 -31.37 -12.26 -6.01
N ASP A 413 -32.52 -12.26 -6.66
CA ASP A 413 -32.87 -11.29 -7.70
C ASP A 413 -33.09 -9.90 -7.08
N SER A 414 -32.41 -8.90 -7.63
CA SER A 414 -32.54 -7.48 -7.31
C SER A 414 -32.80 -6.62 -8.56
N GLY A 415 -33.13 -7.26 -9.69
CA GLY A 415 -33.20 -6.64 -11.01
C GLY A 415 -31.86 -6.10 -11.50
N SER A 416 -30.74 -6.57 -10.94
CA SER A 416 -29.41 -6.06 -11.27
C SER A 416 -28.88 -6.60 -12.59
N THR A 417 -28.01 -5.82 -13.22
CA THR A 417 -27.25 -6.20 -14.40
C THR A 417 -25.77 -5.96 -14.15
N THR A 418 -24.91 -6.82 -14.69
CA THR A 418 -23.44 -6.71 -14.53
C THR A 418 -22.75 -6.63 -15.89
N ARG A 419 -21.82 -5.69 -16.03
CA ARG A 419 -20.98 -5.53 -17.23
C ARG A 419 -19.50 -5.52 -16.90
N ILE A 420 -18.69 -5.92 -17.88
CA ILE A 420 -17.23 -5.77 -17.87
C ILE A 420 -16.93 -4.34 -18.33
N VAL A 421 -16.21 -3.58 -17.52
CA VAL A 421 -15.85 -2.20 -17.87
C VAL A 421 -14.72 -2.22 -18.90
N ASP A 422 -14.87 -1.43 -19.97
CA ASP A 422 -13.96 -1.33 -21.12
C ASP A 422 -13.64 -2.66 -21.85
N GLY A 423 -14.42 -3.72 -21.58
CA GLY A 423 -14.21 -5.04 -22.18
C GLY A 423 -12.92 -5.75 -21.75
N VAL A 424 -12.23 -5.26 -20.71
CA VAL A 424 -10.96 -5.82 -20.25
C VAL A 424 -11.19 -7.11 -19.46
N THR A 425 -10.67 -8.23 -19.98
CA THR A 425 -10.80 -9.56 -19.34
C THR A 425 -9.50 -10.12 -18.80
N GLU A 426 -8.35 -9.48 -19.03
CA GLU A 426 -7.06 -9.88 -18.47
C GLU A 426 -6.16 -8.64 -18.24
N GLY A 427 -5.52 -8.54 -17.08
CA GLY A 427 -4.64 -7.42 -16.75
C GLY A 427 -4.26 -7.34 -15.28
N ASP A 428 -3.69 -6.20 -14.87
CA ASP A 428 -3.39 -5.92 -13.46
C ASP A 428 -4.62 -5.64 -12.62
N VAL A 429 -5.66 -5.15 -13.28
CA VAL A 429 -7.00 -4.98 -12.72
C VAL A 429 -8.03 -5.41 -13.76
N VAL A 430 -9.06 -6.12 -13.30
CA VAL A 430 -10.29 -6.34 -14.07
C VAL A 430 -11.42 -5.67 -13.31
N ILE A 431 -12.28 -4.93 -14.01
CA ILE A 431 -13.34 -4.15 -13.38
C ILE A 431 -14.71 -4.65 -13.85
N LEU A 432 -15.55 -5.01 -12.87
CA LEU A 432 -16.98 -5.27 -13.09
C LEU A 432 -17.81 -4.12 -12.53
N GLU A 433 -18.93 -3.83 -13.17
CA GLU A 433 -19.93 -2.89 -12.65
C GLU A 433 -21.28 -3.57 -12.61
N SER A 434 -21.90 -3.59 -11.44
CA SER A 434 -23.28 -4.04 -11.27
C SER A 434 -24.18 -2.86 -10.96
N SER A 435 -25.36 -2.81 -11.57
CA SER A 435 -26.33 -1.73 -11.41
C SER A 435 -27.76 -2.23 -11.41
N ASN A 436 -28.62 -1.56 -10.62
CA ASN A 436 -30.08 -1.61 -10.73
C ASN A 436 -30.65 -0.18 -10.62
N GLU A 437 -31.94 -0.02 -10.35
CA GLU A 437 -32.57 1.30 -10.19
C GLU A 437 -31.97 2.12 -9.03
N THR A 438 -31.59 1.48 -7.93
CA THR A 438 -31.21 2.14 -6.67
C THR A 438 -29.69 2.19 -6.43
N PHE A 439 -28.93 1.21 -6.91
CA PHE A 439 -27.51 1.05 -6.62
C PHE A 439 -26.66 0.84 -7.87
N THR A 440 -25.42 1.33 -7.83
CA THR A 440 -24.34 0.97 -8.75
C THR A 440 -23.07 0.71 -7.95
N PHE A 441 -22.59 -0.53 -7.95
CA PHE A 441 -21.31 -0.93 -7.33
C PHE A 441 -20.32 -1.32 -8.41
N GLN A 442 -19.08 -0.88 -8.24
CA GLN A 442 -17.95 -1.22 -9.09
C GLN A 442 -16.97 -2.10 -8.31
N TYR A 443 -16.53 -3.19 -8.92
CA TYR A 443 -15.68 -4.22 -8.32
C TYR A 443 -14.35 -4.25 -9.07
N HIS A 444 -13.29 -3.82 -8.41
CA HIS A 444 -11.93 -3.84 -8.91
C HIS A 444 -11.24 -5.09 -8.40
N PHE A 445 -11.02 -6.05 -9.30
CA PHE A 445 -10.29 -7.28 -9.00
C PHE A 445 -8.82 -7.04 -9.30
N LEU A 446 -7.98 -7.06 -8.26
CA LEU A 446 -6.52 -6.98 -8.35
C LEU A 446 -5.90 -8.35 -8.07
N ALA A 447 -4.58 -8.49 -8.24
CA ALA A 447 -3.90 -9.76 -8.00
C ALA A 447 -4.04 -10.27 -6.55
N ASP A 448 -4.13 -9.38 -5.57
CA ASP A 448 -4.06 -9.69 -4.13
C ASP A 448 -5.35 -9.39 -3.35
N ARG A 449 -6.28 -8.60 -3.92
CA ARG A 449 -7.50 -8.15 -3.25
C ARG A 449 -8.58 -7.72 -4.25
N ILE A 450 -9.79 -7.53 -3.73
CA ILE A 450 -10.94 -6.98 -4.44
C ILE A 450 -11.34 -5.69 -3.72
N ALA A 451 -11.43 -4.58 -4.45
CA ALA A 451 -11.95 -3.32 -3.93
C ALA A 451 -13.33 -3.03 -4.53
N VAL A 452 -14.32 -2.78 -3.67
CA VAL A 452 -15.70 -2.47 -4.02
C VAL A 452 -15.94 -0.99 -3.78
N LYS A 453 -16.24 -0.25 -4.85
CA LYS A 453 -16.59 1.17 -4.83
C LYS A 453 -18.09 1.34 -5.07
N VAL A 454 -18.75 2.12 -4.23
CA VAL A 454 -20.14 2.53 -4.47
C VAL A 454 -20.13 3.77 -5.36
N LEU A 455 -20.73 3.69 -6.55
CA LEU A 455 -20.84 4.82 -7.48
C LEU A 455 -22.20 5.53 -7.34
N LYS A 456 -23.26 4.76 -7.07
CA LYS A 456 -24.62 5.26 -6.84
C LYS A 456 -25.25 4.51 -5.66
N SER A 457 -25.92 5.25 -4.79
CA SER A 457 -26.76 4.72 -3.72
C SER A 457 -28.00 5.59 -3.51
N GLU A 458 -29.19 5.00 -3.62
CA GLU A 458 -30.45 5.60 -3.16
C GLU A 458 -30.80 5.08 -1.76
N GLY A 459 -30.25 5.74 -0.74
CA GLY A 459 -30.47 5.40 0.67
C GLY A 459 -29.23 4.79 1.34
N ASP A 460 -29.46 4.16 2.49
CA ASP A 460 -28.42 3.51 3.29
C ASP A 460 -28.12 2.09 2.76
N TYR A 461 -26.85 1.69 2.81
CA TYR A 461 -26.37 0.37 2.38
C TYR A 461 -25.44 -0.27 3.43
N CYS A 462 -25.06 -1.52 3.20
CA CYS A 462 -24.08 -2.23 4.02
C CYS A 462 -23.17 -3.09 3.14
N PHE A 463 -22.00 -3.43 3.67
CA PHE A 463 -21.13 -4.46 3.10
C PHE A 463 -21.20 -5.70 3.99
N LEU A 464 -22.15 -6.59 3.71
CA LEU A 464 -22.29 -7.86 4.44
C LEU A 464 -21.49 -8.96 3.75
N LEU A 465 -20.64 -9.61 4.54
CA LEU A 465 -20.00 -10.88 4.23
C LEU A 465 -20.69 -12.01 5.00
N GLU A 466 -21.20 -12.99 4.28
CA GLU A 466 -21.68 -14.26 4.84
C GLU A 466 -20.68 -15.37 4.45
N THR A 467 -20.07 -16.03 5.42
CA THR A 467 -18.85 -16.82 5.20
C THR A 467 -18.81 -18.13 6.01
N VAL A 468 -18.03 -19.08 5.50
CA VAL A 468 -17.57 -20.28 6.18
C VAL A 468 -16.03 -20.23 6.20
N VAL A 469 -15.46 -19.80 7.33
CA VAL A 469 -14.03 -19.49 7.44
C VAL A 469 -13.21 -20.77 7.18
N GLY A 470 -12.18 -20.69 6.33
CA GLY A 470 -11.41 -21.88 5.93
C GLY A 470 -12.22 -22.91 5.11
N GLY A 471 -13.41 -22.54 4.61
CA GLY A 471 -14.25 -23.38 3.76
C GLY A 471 -15.22 -24.30 4.51
N GLN A 472 -15.27 -24.25 5.83
CA GLN A 472 -16.23 -24.99 6.66
C GLN A 472 -16.71 -24.10 7.82
N ALA A 473 -17.86 -24.43 8.41
CA ALA A 473 -18.34 -23.73 9.59
C ALA A 473 -17.80 -24.46 10.84
N ASP A 474 -16.75 -23.93 11.44
CA ASP A 474 -16.03 -24.54 12.56
C ASP A 474 -16.18 -23.73 13.86
N GLU A 475 -16.30 -24.42 15.00
CA GLU A 475 -16.38 -23.75 16.30
C GLU A 475 -15.14 -22.89 16.60
N ALA A 476 -14.00 -23.24 16.00
CA ALA A 476 -12.72 -22.59 16.16
C ALA A 476 -12.56 -21.31 15.30
N ASP A 477 -13.49 -21.03 14.38
CA ASP A 477 -13.46 -19.84 13.55
C ASP A 477 -13.42 -18.59 14.44
N TYR A 478 -12.52 -17.67 14.11
CA TYR A 478 -12.33 -16.44 14.87
C TYR A 478 -12.13 -15.23 13.96
N PHE A 479 -12.34 -14.05 14.52
CA PHE A 479 -11.95 -12.79 13.93
C PHE A 479 -11.00 -12.01 14.83
N VAL A 480 -10.25 -11.10 14.23
CA VAL A 480 -9.31 -10.18 14.89
C VAL A 480 -9.52 -8.78 14.34
N THR A 481 -9.55 -7.78 15.21
CA THR A 481 -9.63 -6.36 14.87
C THR A 481 -8.29 -5.68 15.18
N ALA A 482 -8.22 -4.35 15.03
CA ALA A 482 -7.00 -3.55 15.26
C ALA A 482 -6.32 -3.75 16.64
N ASP A 483 -7.01 -4.33 17.64
CA ASP A 483 -6.45 -4.59 18.97
C ASP A 483 -5.72 -5.94 19.10
N GLY A 484 -5.69 -6.74 18.03
CA GLY A 484 -4.95 -8.00 17.95
C GLY A 484 -5.57 -9.17 18.73
N LYS A 485 -6.75 -8.99 19.32
CA LYS A 485 -7.39 -10.05 20.10
C LYS A 485 -8.26 -10.94 19.20
N LYS A 486 -8.05 -12.25 19.30
CA LYS A 486 -8.90 -13.28 18.68
C LYS A 486 -10.24 -13.38 19.41
N ARG A 487 -11.34 -13.38 18.66
CA ARG A 487 -12.72 -13.43 19.18
C ARG A 487 -13.56 -14.38 18.35
N ILE A 488 -14.53 -15.00 19.02
CA ILE A 488 -15.60 -15.76 18.36
C ILE A 488 -16.76 -14.79 18.04
N PRO A 489 -17.38 -14.85 16.85
CA PRO A 489 -18.52 -14.02 16.51
C PRO A 489 -19.71 -14.26 17.45
N SER A 490 -20.26 -13.19 18.01
CA SER A 490 -21.35 -13.30 18.99
C SER A 490 -22.33 -12.13 19.02
N GLY A 491 -22.06 -11.02 18.31
CA GLY A 491 -22.94 -9.84 18.33
C GLY A 491 -22.30 -8.60 17.72
N GLU A 492 -22.79 -7.40 18.06
CA GLU A 492 -22.22 -6.15 17.52
C GLU A 492 -20.72 -6.01 17.82
N PHE A 493 -19.97 -5.41 16.90
CA PHE A 493 -18.61 -4.98 17.22
C PHE A 493 -18.67 -3.85 18.27
N LEU A 494 -17.72 -3.83 19.21
CA LEU A 494 -17.41 -2.61 19.95
C LEU A 494 -16.78 -1.66 18.94
N ASP A 495 -17.37 -0.47 18.73
CA ASP A 495 -16.91 0.59 17.83
C ASP A 495 -15.43 0.46 17.46
N ILE A 496 -15.16 -0.04 16.25
CA ILE A 496 -13.82 -0.42 15.79
C ILE A 496 -13.26 0.71 14.95
N ALA A 497 -12.15 1.30 15.38
CA ALA A 497 -11.41 2.27 14.58
C ALA A 497 -9.91 1.90 14.64
N PRO A 498 -9.22 1.71 13.50
CA PRO A 498 -9.74 1.70 12.12
C PRO A 498 -10.74 0.57 11.81
N GLU A 499 -11.59 0.77 10.80
CA GLU A 499 -12.67 -0.15 10.42
C GLU A 499 -12.20 -1.29 9.52
N TRP A 500 -11.51 -2.25 10.13
CA TRP A 500 -11.15 -3.50 9.49
C TRP A 500 -11.10 -4.67 10.47
N PHE A 501 -11.22 -5.87 9.93
CA PHE A 501 -11.00 -7.11 10.65
C PHE A 501 -10.42 -8.17 9.71
N TYR A 502 -9.81 -9.21 10.28
CA TYR A 502 -9.49 -10.43 9.53
C TYR A 502 -9.98 -11.68 10.25
N LEU A 503 -10.30 -12.68 9.45
CA LEU A 503 -10.90 -13.95 9.83
C LEU A 503 -9.84 -15.05 9.73
N GLY A 504 -9.91 -16.03 10.62
CA GLY A 504 -9.04 -17.19 10.55
C GLY A 504 -9.63 -18.42 11.22
N ASP A 505 -9.17 -19.57 10.75
CA ASP A 505 -9.37 -20.88 11.37
C ASP A 505 -7.98 -21.48 11.67
N PRO A 506 -7.75 -22.14 12.83
CA PRO A 506 -6.44 -22.72 13.17
C PRO A 506 -5.88 -23.75 12.18
N LYS A 507 -6.71 -24.34 11.32
CA LYS A 507 -6.33 -25.31 10.28
C LYS A 507 -6.13 -24.65 8.93
N ALA A 508 -6.63 -23.43 8.72
CA ALA A 508 -6.50 -22.71 7.46
C ALA A 508 -5.08 -22.13 7.29
N ALA A 509 -4.55 -22.21 6.07
CA ALA A 509 -3.26 -21.63 5.72
C ALA A 509 -3.33 -20.12 5.42
N ASN A 510 -4.54 -19.56 5.32
CA ASN A 510 -4.80 -18.18 4.96
C ASN A 510 -5.74 -17.52 5.98
N PHE A 511 -5.63 -16.19 6.09
CA PHE A 511 -6.62 -15.29 6.67
C PHE A 511 -7.41 -14.62 5.55
N LEU A 512 -8.69 -14.35 5.78
CA LEU A 512 -9.53 -13.48 4.94
C LEU A 512 -9.71 -12.15 5.65
N PHE A 513 -9.29 -11.04 5.05
CA PHE A 513 -9.48 -9.71 5.64
C PHE A 513 -10.62 -8.96 4.94
N LEU A 514 -11.30 -8.10 5.70
CA LEU A 514 -12.29 -7.15 5.21
C LEU A 514 -12.07 -5.79 5.88
N ALA A 515 -12.10 -4.73 5.09
CA ALA A 515 -11.79 -3.38 5.53
C ALA A 515 -12.66 -2.36 4.80
N LYS A 516 -12.97 -1.21 5.42
CA LYS A 516 -13.62 -0.09 4.73
C LYS A 516 -13.02 1.27 5.03
N THR A 517 -13.23 2.20 4.11
CA THR A 517 -13.01 3.65 4.24
C THR A 517 -14.27 4.39 3.79
N PRO A 518 -14.56 5.61 4.27
CA PRO A 518 -13.91 6.27 5.41
C PRO A 518 -14.21 5.59 6.75
N GLU A 519 -13.44 5.96 7.79
CA GLU A 519 -13.83 5.70 9.17
C GLU A 519 -15.08 6.53 9.51
N ASP A 520 -16.15 5.86 9.93
CA ASP A 520 -17.41 6.48 10.34
C ASP A 520 -17.96 5.86 11.63
N ASP A 521 -19.13 6.32 12.08
CA ASP A 521 -19.83 5.81 13.26
C ASP A 521 -20.99 4.87 12.89
N ALA A 522 -20.99 4.32 11.67
CA ALA A 522 -21.99 3.36 11.25
C ALA A 522 -21.90 2.07 12.08
N PRO A 523 -23.03 1.39 12.33
CA PRO A 523 -23.03 0.19 13.14
C PRO A 523 -22.31 -0.95 12.42
N ASN A 524 -21.54 -1.74 13.17
CA ASN A 524 -20.84 -2.91 12.66
C ASN A 524 -21.35 -4.17 13.37
N GLU A 525 -21.55 -5.26 12.63
CA GLU A 525 -22.10 -6.52 13.14
C GLU A 525 -21.13 -7.69 12.93
N ASN A 526 -21.00 -8.57 13.93
CA ASN A 526 -20.60 -9.96 13.73
C ASN A 526 -21.66 -10.92 14.29
N HIS A 527 -21.90 -12.05 13.64
CA HIS A 527 -22.84 -13.03 14.17
C HIS A 527 -22.49 -14.45 13.75
N ARG A 528 -22.36 -15.36 14.72
CA ARG A 528 -22.34 -16.79 14.46
C ARG A 528 -23.74 -17.34 14.39
N GLN A 529 -24.13 -17.81 13.21
CA GLN A 529 -25.44 -18.41 13.01
C GLN A 529 -25.41 -19.90 13.39
N ILE A 530 -26.02 -20.22 14.54
CA ILE A 530 -26.26 -21.59 14.99
C ILE A 530 -27.73 -21.97 14.74
N ARG A 531 -27.96 -23.12 14.09
CA ARG A 531 -29.30 -23.62 13.81
C ARG A 531 -29.98 -24.20 15.06
N PRO A 532 -31.32 -24.37 15.07
CA PRO A 532 -32.05 -24.97 16.20
C PRO A 532 -31.56 -26.37 16.63
N ASN A 533 -30.93 -27.12 15.72
CA ASN A 533 -30.33 -28.42 16.00
C ASN A 533 -28.86 -28.34 16.51
N GLY A 534 -28.34 -27.14 16.78
CA GLY A 534 -26.98 -26.91 17.25
C GLY A 534 -25.92 -26.84 16.15
N MET A 535 -26.28 -27.00 14.88
CA MET A 535 -25.33 -26.97 13.77
C MET A 535 -24.88 -25.53 13.48
N HIS A 536 -23.57 -25.32 13.42
CA HIS A 536 -22.97 -24.07 12.92
C HIS A 536 -23.21 -23.97 11.41
N ASN A 537 -23.87 -22.90 10.97
CA ASN A 537 -24.20 -22.70 9.56
C ASN A 537 -23.20 -21.82 8.85
N MET A 538 -22.96 -20.62 9.40
CA MET A 538 -22.10 -19.59 8.83
C MET A 538 -21.81 -18.54 9.89
N ASP A 539 -20.76 -17.76 9.64
CA ASP A 539 -20.48 -16.52 10.35
C ASP A 539 -20.80 -15.34 9.43
N LEU A 540 -21.34 -14.26 10.01
CA LEU A 540 -21.70 -13.04 9.30
C LEU A 540 -20.87 -11.89 9.84
N TYR A 541 -20.43 -11.01 8.96
CA TYR A 541 -19.72 -9.79 9.30
C TYR A 541 -20.20 -8.65 8.42
N SER A 542 -20.53 -7.50 9.00
CA SER A 542 -21.05 -6.36 8.24
C SER A 542 -20.46 -5.05 8.72
N PHE A 543 -20.18 -4.18 7.75
CA PHE A 543 -20.15 -2.74 7.98
C PHE A 543 -21.50 -2.11 7.64
N GLY A 544 -21.96 -1.13 8.43
CA GLY A 544 -23.20 -0.39 8.16
C GLY A 544 -24.51 -1.06 8.61
N ARG A 545 -24.44 -2.13 9.42
CA ARG A 545 -25.61 -2.89 9.89
C ARG A 545 -25.53 -3.23 11.38
N THR A 546 -26.66 -3.12 12.08
CA THR A 546 -26.75 -3.51 13.50
C THR A 546 -26.88 -5.01 13.70
N GLY A 547 -26.59 -5.46 14.93
CA GLY A 547 -26.71 -6.86 15.31
C GLY A 547 -28.15 -7.33 15.48
N ARG A 548 -28.29 -8.66 15.65
CA ARG A 548 -29.57 -9.33 15.94
C ARG A 548 -30.46 -8.63 16.97
N ASP A 549 -29.89 -8.17 18.08
CA ASP A 549 -30.65 -7.56 19.18
C ASP A 549 -31.28 -6.21 18.81
N ARG A 550 -30.80 -5.57 17.74
CA ARG A 550 -31.34 -4.31 17.20
C ARG A 550 -32.07 -4.50 15.87
N GLY A 551 -32.27 -5.75 15.44
CA GLY A 551 -33.10 -6.12 14.30
C GLY A 551 -32.46 -5.91 12.93
N TYR A 552 -31.13 -6.04 12.81
CA TYR A 552 -30.41 -6.00 11.53
C TYR A 552 -30.69 -4.75 10.68
N LYS A 553 -30.75 -3.58 11.34
CA LYS A 553 -31.04 -2.30 10.68
C LYS A 553 -29.79 -1.77 10.00
N THR A 554 -29.96 -1.32 8.77
CA THR A 554 -28.90 -0.70 7.95
C THR A 554 -29.04 0.82 8.04
N PHE A 555 -27.97 1.52 8.42
CA PHE A 555 -27.92 2.99 8.43
C PHE A 555 -26.48 3.50 8.57
N GLY A 556 -26.23 4.77 8.25
CA GLY A 556 -24.96 5.45 8.51
C GLY A 556 -23.94 5.33 7.38
N MET A 557 -24.14 4.39 6.45
CA MET A 557 -23.42 4.33 5.18
C MET A 557 -24.40 4.66 4.05
N SER A 558 -24.22 5.81 3.41
CA SER A 558 -25.02 6.29 2.28
C SER A 558 -24.08 7.00 1.29
N GLY A 559 -24.59 7.48 0.16
CA GLY A 559 -23.74 8.18 -0.82
C GLY A 559 -22.75 7.26 -1.54
N ASN A 560 -21.57 7.78 -1.86
CA ASN A 560 -20.56 7.15 -2.73
C ASN A 560 -19.13 7.25 -2.17
N GLU A 561 -18.97 7.70 -0.93
CA GLU A 561 -17.68 7.86 -0.28
C GLU A 561 -17.05 6.53 0.12
N HIS A 562 -17.86 5.48 0.37
CA HIS A 562 -17.32 4.25 0.92
C HIS A 562 -16.64 3.33 -0.11
N VAL A 563 -15.52 2.77 0.30
CA VAL A 563 -14.80 1.70 -0.40
C VAL A 563 -14.60 0.54 0.56
N CYS A 564 -14.92 -0.68 0.12
CA CYS A 564 -14.67 -1.89 0.88
C CYS A 564 -13.63 -2.77 0.19
N VAL A 565 -12.64 -3.25 0.93
CA VAL A 565 -11.57 -4.11 0.41
C VAL A 565 -11.65 -5.48 1.08
N ILE A 566 -11.61 -6.55 0.28
CA ILE A 566 -11.57 -7.94 0.72
C ILE A 566 -10.41 -8.70 0.06
N GLY A 567 -9.73 -9.57 0.78
CA GLY A 567 -8.64 -10.38 0.20
C GLY A 567 -8.05 -11.42 1.15
N PHE A 568 -7.16 -12.26 0.62
CA PHE A 568 -6.46 -13.28 1.39
C PHE A 568 -5.03 -12.88 1.74
N ALA A 569 -4.56 -13.30 2.92
CA ALA A 569 -3.18 -13.19 3.33
C ALA A 569 -2.71 -14.48 4.03
N PRO A 570 -1.45 -14.91 3.89
CA PRO A 570 -0.96 -16.12 4.55
C PRO A 570 -1.05 -16.06 6.08
N ALA A 571 -1.50 -17.15 6.70
CA ALA A 571 -1.75 -17.24 8.15
C ALA A 571 -0.48 -17.26 9.01
N PHE A 572 0.71 -17.38 8.40
CA PHE A 572 1.98 -17.23 9.11
C PHE A 572 2.27 -15.77 9.50
N ARG A 573 1.59 -14.81 8.87
CA ARG A 573 1.75 -13.39 9.18
C ARG A 573 1.31 -13.11 10.61
N ASN A 574 2.11 -12.35 11.33
CA ASN A 574 1.74 -11.87 12.65
C ASN A 574 0.77 -10.68 12.55
N HIS A 575 0.20 -10.27 13.68
CA HIS A 575 -0.81 -9.22 13.70
C HIS A 575 -0.31 -7.88 13.14
N ASN A 576 0.93 -7.48 13.42
CA ASN A 576 1.47 -6.22 12.92
C ASN A 576 1.64 -6.26 11.39
N GLU A 577 2.09 -7.40 10.84
CA GLU A 577 2.18 -7.61 9.39
C GLU A 577 0.80 -7.57 8.72
N MET A 578 -0.22 -8.12 9.37
CA MET A 578 -1.61 -8.03 8.89
C MET A 578 -2.13 -6.59 8.93
N THR A 579 -1.91 -5.87 10.02
CA THR A 579 -2.29 -4.46 10.17
C THR A 579 -1.64 -3.61 9.09
N ALA A 580 -0.32 -3.74 8.90
CA ALA A 580 0.44 -2.99 7.90
C ALA A 580 -0.05 -3.26 6.46
N LEU A 581 -0.44 -4.51 6.17
CA LEU A 581 -0.98 -4.90 4.88
C LEU A 581 -2.36 -4.30 4.63
N ILE A 582 -3.30 -4.48 5.58
CA ILE A 582 -4.68 -4.03 5.44
C ILE A 582 -4.75 -2.50 5.36
N GLU A 583 -3.98 -1.79 6.20
CA GLU A 583 -3.95 -0.33 6.17
C GLU A 583 -3.36 0.20 4.86
N ALA A 584 -2.32 -0.44 4.29
CA ALA A 584 -1.79 -0.06 2.98
C ALA A 584 -2.83 -0.27 1.87
N TYR A 585 -3.61 -1.35 1.94
CA TYR A 585 -4.70 -1.60 1.00
C TYR A 585 -5.89 -0.65 1.17
N LEU A 586 -6.18 -0.17 2.38
CA LEU A 586 -7.19 0.87 2.60
C LEU A 586 -6.74 2.25 2.10
N GLU A 587 -5.44 2.53 2.20
CA GLU A 587 -4.85 3.79 1.75
C GLU A 587 -4.80 3.87 0.22
N LYS A 588 -4.59 2.74 -0.46
CA LYS A 588 -4.49 2.64 -1.93
C LYS A 588 -5.36 1.50 -2.47
N PRO A 589 -6.69 1.55 -2.33
CA PRO A 589 -7.58 0.42 -2.60
C PRO A 589 -7.56 -0.06 -4.05
N PHE A 590 -7.31 0.84 -5.00
CA PHE A 590 -7.40 0.56 -6.44
C PHE A 590 -6.04 0.38 -7.12
N THR A 591 -4.93 0.47 -6.37
CA THR A 591 -3.57 0.44 -6.94
C THR A 591 -2.99 -0.98 -6.98
N PRO A 592 -2.66 -1.53 -8.15
CA PRO A 592 -1.94 -2.80 -8.23
C PRO A 592 -0.57 -2.71 -7.54
N GLY A 593 -0.12 -3.81 -6.93
CA GLY A 593 1.26 -3.89 -6.44
C GLY A 593 1.60 -3.15 -5.16
N VAL A 594 0.58 -2.72 -4.40
CA VAL A 594 0.78 -2.11 -3.09
C VAL A 594 1.55 -3.07 -2.17
N LYS A 595 2.75 -2.65 -1.77
CA LYS A 595 3.54 -3.35 -0.75
C LYS A 595 3.02 -2.98 0.63
N GLY A 596 2.97 -3.96 1.54
CA GLY A 596 2.65 -3.69 2.94
C GLY A 596 3.68 -2.74 3.55
N ARG A 597 3.26 -1.84 4.44
CA ARG A 597 4.17 -0.91 5.12
C ARG A 597 5.31 -1.68 5.80
N ARG A 598 6.54 -1.15 5.73
CA ARG A 598 7.70 -1.76 6.40
C ARG A 598 7.53 -1.69 7.92
N LEU A 599 7.76 -2.81 8.59
CA LEU A 599 7.78 -2.86 10.05
C LEU A 599 9.11 -2.35 10.59
N TRP A 600 9.06 -1.67 11.74
CA TRP A 600 10.27 -1.24 12.43
C TRP A 600 11.15 -2.42 12.81
N SER A 601 12.38 -2.41 12.30
CA SER A 601 13.42 -3.35 12.69
C SER A 601 14.78 -2.79 12.32
N LYS A 602 15.85 -3.34 12.93
CA LYS A 602 17.23 -3.02 12.56
C LYS A 602 17.57 -3.29 11.09
N ASN A 603 16.77 -4.07 10.37
CA ASN A 603 16.98 -4.29 8.93
C ASN A 603 16.73 -3.03 8.09
N LEU A 604 16.00 -2.04 8.61
CA LEU A 604 15.85 -0.74 7.95
C LEU A 604 17.19 -0.03 7.77
N LEU A 605 18.17 -0.30 8.64
CA LEU A 605 19.54 0.24 8.55
C LEU A 605 20.35 -0.34 7.37
N LYS A 606 19.85 -1.40 6.71
CA LYS A 606 20.52 -2.07 5.59
C LYS A 606 20.11 -1.55 4.22
N ASN A 607 19.15 -0.62 4.16
CA ASN A 607 18.86 0.07 2.89
C ASN A 607 20.09 0.89 2.46
N ASP A 608 20.18 1.18 1.17
CA ASP A 608 21.22 2.05 0.65
C ASP A 608 21.01 3.52 1.04
N ASP A 609 22.04 4.35 0.86
CA ASP A 609 22.03 5.76 1.27
C ASP A 609 20.96 6.58 0.55
N SER A 610 20.60 6.24 -0.69
CA SER A 610 19.57 6.97 -1.46
C SER A 610 18.17 6.77 -0.86
N TRP A 611 17.90 5.60 -0.28
CA TRP A 611 16.64 5.33 0.39
C TRP A 611 16.43 6.23 1.62
N PHE A 612 17.49 6.58 2.37
CA PHE A 612 17.36 7.47 3.53
C PHE A 612 17.00 8.91 3.17
N ALA A 613 17.13 9.31 1.90
CA ALA A 613 16.65 10.59 1.39
C ALA A 613 15.17 10.58 0.94
N SER A 614 14.57 9.39 0.81
CA SER A 614 13.21 9.19 0.29
C SER A 614 12.12 9.65 1.26
N ASP A 615 10.93 9.89 0.72
CA ASP A 615 9.75 10.25 1.51
C ASP A 615 9.29 9.10 2.43
N GLU A 616 9.47 7.84 2.03
CA GLU A 616 9.21 6.67 2.89
C GLU A 616 10.09 6.72 4.16
N ALA A 617 11.39 6.96 4.00
CA ALA A 617 12.31 7.04 5.13
C ALA A 617 12.01 8.26 6.03
N ARG A 618 11.63 9.40 5.44
CA ARG A 618 11.19 10.60 6.20
C ARG A 618 9.92 10.32 6.99
N ALA A 619 8.90 9.69 6.40
CA ALA A 619 7.66 9.34 7.11
C ALA A 619 7.92 8.39 8.30
N ILE A 620 8.83 7.42 8.14
CA ILE A 620 9.27 6.56 9.24
C ILE A 620 10.03 7.38 10.29
N ALA A 621 10.92 8.29 9.90
CA ALA A 621 11.66 9.14 10.83
C ALA A 621 10.72 10.05 11.66
N ASP A 622 9.73 10.65 11.01
CA ASP A 622 8.69 11.47 11.64
C ASP A 622 7.88 10.69 12.67
N SER A 623 7.60 9.42 12.38
CA SER A 623 7.00 8.51 13.35
C SER A 623 7.96 8.20 14.51
N VAL A 624 9.21 7.85 14.21
CA VAL A 624 10.23 7.49 15.22
C VAL A 624 10.44 8.61 16.23
N ILE A 625 10.52 9.87 15.81
CA ILE A 625 10.72 11.00 16.73
C ILE A 625 9.53 11.22 17.66
N GLN A 626 8.30 10.85 17.25
CA GLN A 626 7.11 10.97 18.11
C GLN A 626 7.15 10.01 19.30
N TYR A 627 7.84 8.87 19.18
CA TYR A 627 8.06 7.94 20.29
C TYR A 627 9.22 8.33 21.20
N GLN A 628 10.01 9.34 20.85
CA GLN A 628 11.14 9.78 21.69
C GLN A 628 10.60 10.43 22.97
N SER A 629 10.97 9.86 24.12
CA SER A 629 10.54 10.40 25.41
C SER A 629 11.12 11.80 25.67
N PRO A 630 10.58 12.56 26.65
CA PRO A 630 11.17 13.82 27.08
C PRO A 630 12.63 13.69 27.53
N GLN A 631 13.01 12.53 28.06
CA GLN A 631 14.37 12.21 28.47
C GLN A 631 15.34 11.99 27.31
N GLY A 632 14.84 11.72 26.10
CA GLY A 632 15.64 11.48 24.89
C GLY A 632 15.80 10.02 24.50
N GLY A 633 15.32 9.07 25.31
CA GLY A 633 15.34 7.62 25.00
C GLY A 633 14.09 7.14 24.27
N TRP A 634 14.17 5.94 23.69
CA TRP A 634 13.08 5.28 22.96
C TRP A 634 12.57 4.01 23.65
N PRO A 635 11.34 3.58 23.34
CA PRO A 635 10.79 2.34 23.87
C PRO A 635 11.35 1.10 23.15
N LYS A 636 11.32 -0.03 23.84
CA LYS A 636 11.61 -1.36 23.26
C LYS A 636 10.34 -2.10 22.86
N SER A 637 10.49 -3.04 21.92
CA SER A 637 9.39 -3.91 21.47
C SER A 637 8.15 -3.11 21.02
N THR A 638 8.40 -2.00 20.34
CA THR A 638 7.39 -1.10 19.76
C THR A 638 7.71 -0.93 18.29
N ASP A 639 6.70 -0.99 17.44
CA ASP A 639 6.85 -0.65 16.03
C ASP A 639 6.90 0.87 15.89
N LEU A 640 8.09 1.41 15.60
CA LEU A 640 8.29 2.86 15.45
C LEU A 640 8.05 3.34 14.02
N ALA A 641 7.80 2.46 13.05
CA ALA A 641 7.54 2.82 11.66
C ALA A 641 6.10 3.31 11.44
N ARG A 642 5.25 3.20 12.47
CA ARG A 642 3.87 3.70 12.47
C ARG A 642 3.70 4.79 13.51
N PRO A 643 3.13 5.96 13.17
CA PRO A 643 2.91 7.01 14.16
C PRO A 643 1.92 6.57 15.25
N PRO A 644 2.09 7.02 16.50
CA PRO A 644 1.14 6.71 17.57
C PRO A 644 -0.21 7.38 17.27
N LEU A 645 -1.30 6.62 17.33
CA LEU A 645 -2.66 7.16 17.13
C LEU A 645 -3.05 8.13 18.25
N THR A 646 -2.62 7.81 19.47
CA THR A 646 -2.85 8.60 20.66
C THR A 646 -1.59 8.70 21.51
N ILE A 647 -1.52 9.70 22.39
CA ILE A 647 -0.44 9.81 23.39
C ILE A 647 -0.37 8.57 24.30
N GLY A 648 -1.48 7.85 24.46
CA GLY A 648 -1.53 6.61 25.25
C GLY A 648 -0.76 5.45 24.63
N ASP A 649 -0.53 5.46 23.31
CA ASP A 649 0.19 4.41 22.59
C ASP A 649 1.71 4.51 22.78
N ILE A 650 2.20 5.70 23.17
CA ILE A 650 3.59 5.91 23.53
C ILE A 650 3.81 5.32 24.93
N PRO A 651 4.71 4.33 25.11
CA PRO A 651 4.97 3.75 26.41
C PRO A 651 5.40 4.82 27.42
N GLN A 652 4.59 4.98 28.47
CA GLN A 652 4.79 6.02 29.47
C GLN A 652 6.06 5.76 30.31
N PRO A 653 6.78 6.80 30.76
CA PRO A 653 7.95 6.65 31.63
C PRO A 653 7.69 5.72 32.82
N GLY A 654 8.59 4.76 33.03
CA GLY A 654 8.46 3.73 34.06
C GLY A 654 7.69 2.47 33.65
N SER A 655 6.97 2.48 32.51
CA SER A 655 6.34 1.28 31.95
C SER A 655 7.38 0.24 31.49
N GLY A 656 7.00 -1.04 31.36
CA GLY A 656 7.92 -2.12 30.98
C GLY A 656 8.66 -1.95 29.63
N ARG A 657 8.25 -0.99 28.80
CA ARG A 657 8.82 -0.74 27.47
C ARG A 657 9.55 0.60 27.34
N ALA A 658 9.21 1.61 28.14
CA ALA A 658 9.74 2.97 27.97
C ALA A 658 11.23 3.10 28.32
N ASN A 659 11.96 3.85 27.49
CA ASN A 659 13.34 4.32 27.72
C ASN A 659 14.31 3.21 28.09
N SER A 660 14.59 2.33 27.14
CA SER A 660 15.47 1.18 27.32
C SER A 660 16.64 1.20 26.35
N LEU A 661 17.70 0.46 26.69
CA LEU A 661 18.79 0.08 25.78
C LEU A 661 18.69 -1.39 25.32
N ASP A 662 17.68 -2.10 25.83
CA ASP A 662 17.37 -3.49 25.54
C ASP A 662 16.59 -3.64 24.23
N ASN A 663 16.76 -4.77 23.53
CA ASN A 663 16.00 -5.09 22.31
C ASN A 663 15.98 -3.93 21.30
N ASP A 664 17.18 -3.48 20.90
CA ASP A 664 17.41 -2.43 19.89
C ASP A 664 16.89 -1.03 20.26
N ALA A 665 16.29 -0.85 21.44
CA ALA A 665 15.76 0.45 21.86
C ALA A 665 16.86 1.51 22.01
N THR A 666 16.48 2.75 21.73
CA THR A 666 17.32 3.96 21.75
C THR A 666 18.44 3.96 20.71
N THR A 667 19.33 2.97 20.71
CA THR A 667 20.49 2.90 19.81
C THR A 667 20.11 2.75 18.33
N VAL A 668 19.28 1.78 17.95
CA VAL A 668 18.84 1.61 16.56
C VAL A 668 17.99 2.79 16.05
N PRO A 669 17.02 3.33 16.82
CA PRO A 669 16.36 4.58 16.46
C PRO A 669 17.33 5.74 16.24
N MET A 670 18.37 5.89 17.08
CA MET A 670 19.38 6.92 16.90
C MET A 670 20.18 6.73 15.61
N GLU A 671 20.64 5.53 15.29
CA GLU A 671 21.34 5.23 14.04
C GLU A 671 20.48 5.54 12.81
N PHE A 672 19.20 5.15 12.85
CA PHE A 672 18.25 5.44 11.77
C PHE A 672 18.05 6.94 11.59
N ILE A 673 17.79 7.67 12.67
CA ILE A 673 17.61 9.12 12.65
C ILE A 673 18.89 9.84 12.19
N ALA A 674 20.08 9.34 12.53
CA ALA A 674 21.34 9.91 12.05
C ALA A 674 21.47 9.77 10.53
N LYS A 675 21.18 8.59 9.97
CA LYS A 675 21.22 8.36 8.52
C LYS A 675 20.23 9.25 7.76
N VAL A 676 19.00 9.40 8.26
CA VAL A 676 18.02 10.32 7.65
C VAL A 676 18.48 11.78 7.81
N ALA A 677 18.98 12.18 8.98
CA ALA A 677 19.49 13.52 9.22
C ALA A 677 20.65 13.89 8.28
N ASP A 678 21.56 12.96 8.02
CA ASP A 678 22.67 13.15 7.09
C ASP A 678 22.17 13.27 5.63
N ALA A 679 21.28 12.37 5.21
CA ALA A 679 20.73 12.36 3.86
C ALA A 679 19.86 13.60 3.54
N THR A 680 19.17 14.17 4.53
CA THR A 680 18.19 15.25 4.31
C THR A 680 18.64 16.63 4.82
N GLY A 681 19.56 16.68 5.79
CA GLY A 681 19.97 17.91 6.47
C GLY A 681 18.89 18.52 7.38
N GLU A 682 17.83 17.78 7.71
CA GLU A 682 16.70 18.32 8.47
C GLU A 682 16.98 18.49 9.97
N GLY A 683 16.73 19.71 10.47
CA GLY A 683 17.05 20.08 11.85
C GLY A 683 16.29 19.30 12.93
N ALA A 684 15.09 18.80 12.64
CA ALA A 684 14.29 18.03 13.60
C ALA A 684 14.95 16.68 13.95
N TYR A 685 15.49 16.00 12.95
CA TYR A 685 16.20 14.73 13.11
C TYR A 685 17.53 14.93 13.82
N ILE A 686 18.27 15.99 13.47
CA ILE A 686 19.51 16.39 14.17
C ILE A 686 19.25 16.66 15.66
N GLU A 687 18.20 17.40 16.00
CA GLU A 687 17.85 17.67 17.39
C GLU A 687 17.43 16.39 18.13
N SER A 688 16.62 15.53 17.50
CA SER A 688 16.21 14.25 18.08
C SER A 688 17.42 13.36 18.39
N PHE A 689 18.38 13.24 17.46
CA PHE A 689 19.63 12.51 17.69
C PHE A 689 20.44 13.09 18.86
N ASN A 690 20.61 14.41 18.89
CA ASN A 690 21.35 15.09 19.96
C ASN A 690 20.73 14.86 21.34
N ARG A 691 19.40 14.82 21.43
CA ARG A 691 18.68 14.45 22.66
C ARG A 691 18.93 13.00 23.06
N GLY A 692 19.04 12.10 22.08
CA GLY A 692 19.46 10.71 22.31
C GLY A 692 20.88 10.62 22.88
N LEU A 693 21.83 11.40 22.36
CA LEU A 693 23.19 11.45 22.93
C LEU A 693 23.17 11.95 24.38
N ASP A 694 22.43 13.03 24.64
CA ASP A 694 22.29 13.57 25.99
C ASP A 694 21.63 12.58 26.96
N TYR A 695 20.69 11.76 26.49
CA TYR A 695 20.14 10.63 27.23
C TYR A 695 21.21 9.60 27.60
N LEU A 696 22.03 9.17 26.64
CA LEU A 696 23.09 8.17 26.88
C LEU A 696 24.13 8.68 27.88
N PHE A 697 24.54 9.94 27.78
CA PHE A 697 25.46 10.54 28.75
C PHE A 697 24.86 10.65 30.14
N ALA A 698 23.56 10.95 30.26
CA ALA A 698 22.87 11.01 31.55
C ALA A 698 22.64 9.62 32.17
N ALA A 699 22.54 8.59 31.33
CA ALA A 699 22.35 7.21 31.75
C ALA A 699 23.63 6.53 32.25
N GLN A 700 24.81 6.99 31.82
CA GLN A 700 26.08 6.37 32.17
C GLN A 700 26.38 6.48 33.68
N TYR A 701 26.79 5.37 34.29
CA TYR A 701 27.24 5.35 35.68
C TYR A 701 28.62 5.99 35.83
N LYS A 702 28.96 6.44 37.05
CA LYS A 702 30.32 6.90 37.39
C LYS A 702 31.38 5.81 37.21
N THR A 703 30.97 4.55 37.27
CA THR A 703 31.80 3.37 37.02
C THR A 703 31.94 3.05 35.52
N GLY A 704 31.26 3.81 34.65
CA GLY A 704 31.40 3.76 33.19
C GLY A 704 30.40 2.90 32.44
N GLY A 705 29.69 1.99 33.10
CA GLY A 705 28.69 1.15 32.45
C GLY A 705 27.33 1.82 32.27
N TRP A 706 26.43 1.16 31.54
CA TRP A 706 25.06 1.63 31.28
C TRP A 706 23.97 0.68 31.82
N PRO A 707 22.86 1.22 32.34
CA PRO A 707 21.72 0.42 32.78
C PRO A 707 20.88 -0.11 31.61
N GLN A 708 20.07 -1.15 31.85
CA GLN A 708 19.07 -1.61 30.88
C GLN A 708 17.98 -0.56 30.62
N PHE A 709 17.63 0.22 31.65
CA PHE A 709 16.62 1.28 31.60
C PHE A 709 17.12 2.54 32.30
N TRP A 710 16.88 3.70 31.68
CA TRP A 710 17.06 5.00 32.31
C TRP A 710 15.86 5.91 32.03
N PRO A 711 15.30 6.63 33.03
CA PRO A 711 15.72 6.72 34.43
C PRO A 711 15.64 5.39 35.19
N LEU A 712 16.47 5.27 36.24
CA LEU A 712 16.66 4.02 36.99
C LEU A 712 15.38 3.55 37.68
N ARG A 713 15.20 2.23 37.76
CA ARG A 713 13.98 1.58 38.28
C ARG A 713 14.20 0.95 39.65
N GLY A 714 14.75 1.74 40.57
CA GLY A 714 15.14 1.28 41.92
C GLY A 714 16.30 0.29 41.88
N ASP A 715 16.54 -0.41 43.01
CA ASP A 715 17.56 -1.45 43.11
C ASP A 715 17.02 -2.79 42.59
N LYS A 716 16.69 -2.81 41.30
CA LYS A 716 16.30 -4.01 40.54
C LYS A 716 17.31 -4.27 39.46
N TYR A 717 17.27 -5.45 38.84
CA TYR A 717 18.23 -5.83 37.81
C TYR A 717 18.28 -4.87 36.61
N TYR A 718 17.20 -4.14 36.34
CA TYR A 718 17.14 -3.08 35.32
C TYR A 718 18.19 -1.97 35.48
N SER A 719 18.71 -1.80 36.71
CA SER A 719 19.72 -0.81 37.08
C SER A 719 21.13 -1.42 37.16
N ARG A 720 21.34 -2.65 36.68
CA ARG A 720 22.67 -3.25 36.57
C ARG A 720 23.36 -2.76 35.31
N ILE A 721 24.68 -2.79 35.29
CA ILE A 721 25.44 -2.63 34.04
C ILE A 721 25.06 -3.79 33.13
N THR A 722 24.54 -3.49 31.95
CA THR A 722 23.84 -4.49 31.13
C THR A 722 24.59 -4.73 29.81
N TYR A 723 25.29 -5.86 29.73
CA TYR A 723 25.80 -6.38 28.46
C TYR A 723 24.74 -7.16 27.69
N ASN A 724 23.77 -7.76 28.41
CA ASN A 724 22.67 -8.56 27.88
C ASN A 724 22.04 -7.97 26.61
N ASP A 725 21.81 -8.82 25.62
CA ASP A 725 21.28 -8.47 24.30
C ASP A 725 22.07 -7.32 23.64
N GLY A 726 23.37 -7.21 23.90
CA GLY A 726 24.27 -6.18 23.35
C GLY A 726 24.00 -4.74 23.81
N ALA A 727 23.21 -4.51 24.87
CA ALA A 727 22.73 -3.18 25.26
C ALA A 727 23.85 -2.14 25.45
N MET A 728 24.83 -2.43 26.31
CA MET A 728 25.98 -1.54 26.50
C MET A 728 26.89 -1.50 25.26
N MET A 729 27.03 -2.59 24.51
CA MET A 729 27.95 -2.65 23.36
C MET A 729 27.48 -1.78 22.20
N ARG A 730 26.18 -1.78 21.89
CA ARG A 730 25.64 -0.84 20.88
C ARG A 730 25.82 0.62 21.27
N VAL A 731 25.71 0.95 22.56
CA VAL A 731 26.01 2.32 23.01
C VAL A 731 27.48 2.68 22.76
N MET A 732 28.40 1.76 23.07
CA MET A 732 29.83 1.97 22.84
C MET A 732 30.14 2.08 21.34
N GLU A 733 29.53 1.27 20.49
CA GLU A 733 29.66 1.34 19.02
C GLU A 733 29.18 2.68 18.48
N LEU A 734 27.94 3.09 18.82
CA LEU A 734 27.37 4.36 18.40
C LEU A 734 28.22 5.57 18.83
N LEU A 735 28.70 5.58 20.07
CA LEU A 735 29.57 6.65 20.56
C LEU A 735 30.93 6.65 19.86
N LYS A 736 31.47 5.47 19.49
CA LYS A 736 32.71 5.35 18.72
C LYS A 736 32.55 5.97 17.34
N ASP A 737 31.44 5.70 16.66
CA ASP A 737 31.18 6.23 15.32
C ASP A 737 31.03 7.76 15.36
N VAL A 738 30.30 8.29 16.36
CA VAL A 738 30.20 9.74 16.63
C VAL A 738 31.56 10.40 16.87
N VAL A 739 32.47 9.72 17.59
CA VAL A 739 33.83 10.23 17.87
C VAL A 739 34.74 10.17 16.66
N SER A 740 34.62 9.11 15.85
CA SER A 740 35.44 8.89 14.65
C SER A 740 35.25 9.99 13.60
N GLY A 741 34.10 10.67 13.63
CA GLY A 741 33.74 11.67 12.65
C GLY A 741 33.32 11.07 11.31
N ASP A 742 32.78 9.84 11.34
CA ASP A 742 32.02 9.26 10.22
C ASP A 742 31.03 10.32 9.69
N ASP A 743 30.99 10.47 8.36
CA ASP A 743 30.25 11.53 7.67
C ASP A 743 28.78 11.57 8.13
N THR A 744 28.18 10.40 8.41
CA THR A 744 26.81 10.23 8.94
C THR A 744 26.55 11.04 10.22
N TYR A 745 27.58 11.30 11.02
CA TYR A 745 27.51 12.03 12.29
C TYR A 745 28.18 13.40 12.22
N GLY A 746 28.49 13.90 11.03
CA GLY A 746 29.18 15.17 10.82
C GLY A 746 28.47 16.38 11.46
N PHE A 747 27.15 16.30 11.63
CA PHE A 747 26.32 17.33 12.27
C PHE A 747 26.50 17.43 13.80
N VAL A 748 27.13 16.45 14.45
CA VAL A 748 27.37 16.48 15.90
C VAL A 748 28.46 17.50 16.21
N ASN A 749 28.25 18.37 17.20
CA ASN A 749 29.24 19.38 17.55
C ASN A 749 30.41 18.81 18.37
N GLU A 750 31.54 19.54 18.39
CA GLU A 750 32.76 19.08 19.07
C GLU A 750 32.58 18.90 20.58
N SER A 751 31.72 19.71 21.22
CA SER A 751 31.46 19.56 22.65
C SER A 751 30.78 18.24 22.99
N ARG A 752 29.89 17.74 22.13
CA ARG A 752 29.26 16.41 22.31
C ARG A 752 30.21 15.29 21.94
N ARG A 753 31.03 15.46 20.88
CA ARG A 753 32.09 14.50 20.55
C ARG A 753 33.07 14.31 21.71
N GLU A 754 33.46 15.38 22.39
CA GLU A 754 34.35 15.28 23.55
C GLU A 754 33.69 14.54 24.72
N ARG A 755 32.40 14.79 24.98
CA ARG A 755 31.64 14.01 25.98
C ARG A 755 31.55 12.53 25.60
N ALA A 756 31.41 12.22 24.30
CA ALA A 756 31.44 10.86 23.81
C ALA A 756 32.81 10.20 24.01
N ARG A 757 33.93 10.90 23.75
CA ARG A 757 35.29 10.40 24.05
C ARG A 757 35.44 10.02 25.52
N VAL A 758 35.07 10.93 26.42
CA VAL A 758 35.12 10.67 27.88
C VAL A 758 34.22 9.49 28.27
N ALA A 759 33.02 9.40 27.68
CA ALA A 759 32.11 8.29 27.96
C ALA A 759 32.68 6.94 27.49
N LEU A 760 33.34 6.89 26.33
CA LEU A 760 34.02 5.70 25.82
C LEU A 760 35.18 5.26 26.71
N GLU A 761 36.00 6.20 27.18
CA GLU A 761 37.11 5.90 28.10
C GLU A 761 36.59 5.27 29.40
N LEU A 762 35.56 5.84 30.01
CA LEU A 762 34.92 5.28 31.19
C LEU A 762 34.28 3.90 30.90
N GLY A 763 33.66 3.74 29.75
CA GLY A 763 33.09 2.46 29.31
C GLY A 763 34.15 1.37 29.14
N LEU A 764 35.32 1.69 28.59
CA LEU A 764 36.46 0.78 28.47
C LEU A 764 37.01 0.40 29.85
N GLU A 765 37.12 1.38 30.76
CA GLU A 765 37.53 1.12 32.15
C GLU A 765 36.54 0.17 32.85
N CYS A 766 35.23 0.36 32.62
CA CYS A 766 34.19 -0.54 33.11
C CYS A 766 34.35 -1.97 32.59
N ILE A 767 34.56 -2.14 31.28
CA ILE A 767 34.75 -3.46 30.65
C ILE A 767 35.98 -4.16 31.24
N SER A 768 37.11 -3.46 31.35
CA SER A 768 38.34 -4.01 31.91
C SER A 768 38.15 -4.46 33.37
N LYS A 769 37.55 -3.61 34.21
CA LYS A 769 37.35 -3.91 35.64
C LYS A 769 36.29 -4.96 35.94
N SER A 770 35.32 -5.14 35.03
CA SER A 770 34.27 -6.15 35.18
C SER A 770 34.65 -7.51 34.59
N GLN A 771 35.77 -7.61 33.86
CA GLN A 771 36.21 -8.88 33.31
C GLN A 771 36.53 -9.88 34.43
N ILE A 772 35.93 -11.07 34.34
CA ILE A 772 36.00 -12.05 35.41
C ILE A 772 37.36 -12.74 35.37
N ARG A 773 37.97 -12.90 36.56
CA ARG A 773 39.21 -13.65 36.74
C ARG A 773 38.94 -14.96 37.48
N GLN A 774 39.33 -16.07 36.87
CA GLN A 774 39.31 -17.40 37.49
C GLN A 774 40.75 -17.87 37.72
N ASN A 775 41.12 -18.11 38.98
CA ASN A 775 42.47 -18.55 39.36
C ASN A 775 43.59 -17.68 38.76
N GLY A 776 43.37 -16.36 38.74
CA GLY A 776 44.30 -15.36 38.18
C GLY A 776 44.25 -15.19 36.66
N LYS A 777 43.52 -16.04 35.91
CA LYS A 777 43.37 -15.93 34.45
C LYS A 777 42.15 -15.13 34.05
N LEU A 778 42.28 -14.27 33.05
CA LEU A 778 41.16 -13.54 32.44
C LEU A 778 40.24 -14.50 31.69
N THR A 779 38.94 -14.23 31.74
CA THR A 779 37.88 -15.03 31.11
C THR A 779 36.92 -14.11 30.35
N GLY A 780 35.62 -14.41 30.32
CA GLY A 780 34.59 -13.53 29.76
C GLY A 780 33.97 -12.58 30.80
N TRP A 781 32.74 -12.18 30.52
CA TRP A 781 31.92 -11.30 31.35
C TRP A 781 30.58 -11.97 31.69
N CYS A 782 29.92 -11.49 32.74
CA CYS A 782 28.53 -11.82 33.00
C CYS A 782 27.62 -10.99 32.07
N ALA A 783 26.41 -11.49 31.80
CA ALA A 783 25.41 -10.72 31.04
C ALA A 783 25.03 -9.39 31.74
N GLN A 784 25.19 -9.33 33.06
CA GLN A 784 25.03 -8.10 33.83
C GLN A 784 25.94 -8.07 35.06
N HIS A 785 26.41 -6.86 35.40
CA HIS A 785 27.28 -6.59 36.53
C HIS A 785 26.66 -5.54 37.46
N HIS A 786 26.95 -5.62 38.75
CA HIS A 786 26.49 -4.65 39.73
C HIS A 786 27.11 -3.26 39.43
N GLU A 787 26.27 -2.22 39.36
CA GLU A 787 26.67 -0.89 38.88
C GLU A 787 27.69 -0.17 39.76
N LYS A 788 27.78 -0.57 41.03
CA LYS A 788 28.78 -0.06 42.00
C LYS A 788 30.00 -0.96 42.18
N THR A 789 29.81 -2.26 42.39
CA THR A 789 30.92 -3.19 42.73
C THR A 789 31.57 -3.84 41.51
N LEU A 790 30.90 -3.80 40.35
CA LEU A 790 31.31 -4.46 39.10
C LEU A 790 31.31 -6.00 39.18
N GLU A 791 30.79 -6.58 40.26
CA GLU A 791 30.66 -8.03 40.40
C GLU A 791 29.53 -8.57 39.52
N PRO A 792 29.62 -9.82 39.03
CA PRO A 792 28.51 -10.49 38.34
C PRO A 792 27.21 -10.44 39.15
N ALA A 793 26.09 -10.13 38.49
CA ALA A 793 24.82 -9.90 39.16
C ALA A 793 23.66 -10.72 38.57
N TRP A 794 22.60 -10.90 39.36
CA TRP A 794 21.35 -11.50 38.90
C TRP A 794 20.60 -10.57 37.94
N ALA A 795 19.97 -11.15 36.93
CA ALA A 795 18.89 -10.53 36.17
C ALA A 795 17.53 -11.13 36.54
N ARG A 796 16.88 -11.83 35.61
CA ARG A 796 15.63 -12.55 35.88
C ARG A 796 15.92 -13.81 36.73
N ALA A 797 14.85 -14.44 37.23
CA ALA A 797 14.95 -15.62 38.09
C ALA A 797 15.81 -16.76 37.51
N TYR A 798 15.92 -16.83 36.18
CA TYR A 798 16.68 -17.84 35.43
C TYR A 798 18.00 -17.32 34.83
N GLU A 799 18.48 -16.14 35.26
CA GLU A 799 19.69 -15.49 34.75
C GLU A 799 20.63 -15.12 35.91
N PRO A 800 21.40 -16.09 36.41
CA PRO A 800 22.25 -15.93 37.59
C PRO A 800 23.57 -15.20 37.28
N PRO A 801 24.27 -14.71 38.32
CA PRO A 801 25.69 -14.36 38.24
C PRO A 801 26.47 -15.53 37.64
N SER A 802 27.01 -15.34 36.45
CA SER A 802 27.64 -16.39 35.64
C SER A 802 28.57 -15.79 34.61
N LEU A 803 29.42 -16.60 33.99
CA LEU A 803 30.10 -16.24 32.76
C LEU A 803 29.16 -16.45 31.58
N SER A 804 28.99 -15.44 30.74
CA SER A 804 28.10 -15.48 29.59
C SER A 804 28.84 -15.90 28.32
N GLY A 805 28.41 -17.00 27.71
CA GLY A 805 28.96 -17.48 26.44
C GLY A 805 28.58 -16.58 25.26
N GLU A 806 27.37 -16.02 25.27
CA GLU A 806 26.85 -15.14 24.20
C GLU A 806 27.38 -13.72 24.34
N GLU A 807 27.14 -13.07 25.48
CA GLU A 807 27.39 -11.62 25.64
C GLU A 807 28.89 -11.28 25.61
N SER A 808 29.75 -12.21 26.04
CA SER A 808 31.21 -12.04 25.95
C SER A 808 31.70 -11.88 24.51
N VAL A 809 31.01 -12.46 23.52
CA VAL A 809 31.37 -12.34 22.10
C VAL A 809 31.23 -10.89 21.64
N GLY A 810 30.14 -10.21 22.03
CA GLY A 810 29.91 -8.80 21.71
C GLY A 810 30.98 -7.89 22.30
N VAL A 811 31.35 -8.13 23.57
CA VAL A 811 32.42 -7.37 24.23
C VAL A 811 33.76 -7.56 23.53
N VAL A 812 34.13 -8.80 23.19
CA VAL A 812 35.38 -9.09 22.48
C VAL A 812 35.41 -8.42 21.11
N ARG A 813 34.31 -8.48 20.34
CA ARG A 813 34.21 -7.82 19.04
C ARG A 813 34.40 -6.31 19.14
N TYR A 814 33.77 -5.67 20.12
CA TYR A 814 33.97 -4.25 20.35
C TYR A 814 35.44 -3.92 20.65
N LEU A 815 36.07 -4.65 21.58
CA LEU A 815 37.49 -4.43 21.93
C LEU A 815 38.43 -4.66 20.73
N MET A 816 38.16 -5.67 19.91
CA MET A 816 38.91 -5.95 18.67
C MET A 816 38.68 -4.89 17.59
N SER A 817 37.60 -4.11 17.67
CA SER A 817 37.31 -3.03 16.73
C SER A 817 38.13 -1.76 16.98
N LEU A 818 38.85 -1.68 18.11
CA LEU A 818 39.75 -0.57 18.41
C LEU A 818 40.98 -0.63 17.48
N GLU A 819 41.36 0.51 16.94
CA GLU A 819 42.45 0.64 15.97
C GLU A 819 43.81 0.38 16.64
N ASP A 820 44.06 1.01 17.79
CA ASP A 820 45.28 0.85 18.60
C ASP A 820 44.93 0.37 20.02
N PRO A 821 44.65 -0.94 20.21
CA PRO A 821 44.29 -1.48 21.51
C PRO A 821 45.50 -1.50 22.46
N SER A 822 45.31 -1.03 23.69
CA SER A 822 46.36 -1.09 24.73
C SER A 822 46.73 -2.53 25.08
N ALA A 823 47.90 -2.73 25.70
CA ALA A 823 48.34 -4.05 26.15
C ALA A 823 47.33 -4.73 27.10
N GLU A 824 46.66 -3.94 27.95
CA GLU A 824 45.60 -4.45 28.85
C GLU A 824 44.37 -4.93 28.05
N VAL A 825 43.99 -4.21 26.99
CA VAL A 825 42.89 -4.60 26.10
C VAL A 825 43.25 -5.86 25.32
N VAL A 826 44.50 -5.98 24.84
CA VAL A 826 44.99 -7.20 24.18
C VAL A 826 44.92 -8.39 25.13
N GLU A 827 45.39 -8.24 26.38
CA GLU A 827 45.31 -9.31 27.40
C GLU A 827 43.84 -9.71 27.69
N ALA A 828 42.94 -8.72 27.76
CA ALA A 828 41.51 -8.95 27.94
C ALA A 828 40.90 -9.77 26.80
N ILE A 829 41.18 -9.40 25.54
CA ILE A 829 40.72 -10.13 24.35
C ILE A 829 41.27 -11.55 24.34
N GLU A 830 42.58 -11.72 24.52
CA GLU A 830 43.22 -13.03 24.49
C GLU A 830 42.72 -13.96 25.60
N GLY A 831 42.51 -13.43 26.81
CA GLY A 831 41.93 -14.17 27.93
C GLY A 831 40.51 -14.66 27.63
N ALA A 832 39.65 -13.78 27.11
CA ALA A 832 38.28 -14.12 26.76
C ALA A 832 38.20 -15.17 25.64
N VAL A 833 39.02 -15.02 24.58
CA VAL A 833 39.05 -15.99 23.47
C VAL A 833 39.63 -17.34 23.93
N ALA A 834 40.66 -17.34 24.77
CA ALA A 834 41.20 -18.56 25.36
C ALA A 834 40.16 -19.28 26.23
N TRP A 835 39.39 -18.53 27.01
CA TRP A 835 38.28 -19.07 27.80
C TRP A 835 37.17 -19.66 26.91
N LEU A 836 36.70 -18.93 25.89
CA LEU A 836 35.67 -19.42 24.96
C LEU A 836 36.11 -20.73 24.28
N LYS A 837 37.36 -20.83 23.84
CA LYS A 837 37.93 -22.07 23.28
C LYS A 837 37.95 -23.23 24.29
N ALA A 838 38.15 -22.93 25.58
CA ALA A 838 38.24 -23.94 26.62
C ALA A 838 36.86 -24.49 27.06
N VAL A 839 35.81 -23.67 26.96
CA VAL A 839 34.45 -24.02 27.42
C VAL A 839 33.50 -24.48 26.31
N GLU A 840 34.00 -24.63 25.08
CA GLU A 840 33.28 -25.23 23.96
C GLU A 840 32.75 -26.62 24.35
N MET A 841 31.44 -26.83 24.16
CA MET A 841 30.78 -28.10 24.38
C MET A 841 31.02 -29.01 23.18
N LYS A 842 31.81 -30.05 23.40
CA LYS A 842 32.16 -31.06 22.38
C LYS A 842 31.41 -32.36 22.63
N GLY A 843 31.16 -33.12 21.57
CA GLY A 843 30.50 -34.42 21.67
C GLY A 843 28.97 -34.33 21.80
N VAL A 844 28.39 -33.14 21.60
CA VAL A 844 26.95 -32.88 21.76
C VAL A 844 26.47 -31.93 20.67
N ARG A 845 25.18 -32.02 20.33
CA ARG A 845 24.48 -31.06 19.47
C ARG A 845 23.10 -30.72 20.02
N LEU A 846 22.59 -29.56 19.63
CA LEU A 846 21.26 -29.11 19.99
C LEU A 846 20.24 -29.63 18.97
N GLU A 847 19.27 -30.42 19.43
CA GLU A 847 18.12 -30.85 18.64
C GLU A 847 16.92 -29.94 18.87
N SER A 848 16.07 -29.82 17.85
CA SER A 848 14.83 -29.04 17.97
C SER A 848 13.67 -29.60 17.14
N VAL A 849 12.45 -29.39 17.62
CA VAL A 849 11.23 -29.79 16.89
C VAL A 849 10.09 -28.81 17.15
N ARG A 850 9.32 -28.50 16.11
CA ARG A 850 8.09 -27.72 16.23
C ARG A 850 6.96 -28.62 16.75
N ARG A 851 6.31 -28.22 17.84
CA ARG A 851 5.19 -28.92 18.46
C ARG A 851 3.86 -28.33 17.98
N GLY A 852 2.76 -29.06 18.18
CA GLY A 852 1.42 -28.69 17.71
C GLY A 852 0.82 -27.44 18.38
N ASP A 853 1.40 -26.97 19.48
CA ASP A 853 1.08 -25.69 20.12
C ASP A 853 1.81 -24.49 19.48
N GLY A 854 2.58 -24.72 18.41
CA GLY A 854 3.38 -23.70 17.75
C GLY A 854 4.64 -23.31 18.52
N ARG A 855 5.16 -24.12 19.45
CA ARG A 855 6.45 -23.87 20.11
C ARG A 855 7.54 -24.80 19.57
N THR A 856 8.79 -24.34 19.60
CA THR A 856 9.94 -25.16 19.19
C THR A 856 10.63 -25.69 20.44
N GLU A 857 10.43 -26.97 20.76
CA GLU A 857 11.12 -27.61 21.88
C GLU A 857 12.56 -27.96 21.51
N ARG A 858 13.48 -27.86 22.47
CA ARG A 858 14.91 -28.13 22.29
C ARG A 858 15.45 -29.09 23.36
N TRP A 859 16.45 -29.89 23.02
CA TRP A 859 17.21 -30.73 23.96
C TRP A 859 18.61 -31.04 23.41
N LEU A 860 19.53 -31.45 24.27
CA LEU A 860 20.86 -31.89 23.86
C LEU A 860 20.84 -33.39 23.54
N VAL A 861 21.57 -33.78 22.50
CA VAL A 861 21.83 -35.18 22.16
C VAL A 861 23.32 -35.41 21.99
N GLU A 862 23.76 -36.63 22.28
CA GLU A 862 25.14 -37.06 22.02
C GLU A 862 25.42 -37.05 20.52
N ASP A 863 26.53 -36.44 20.15
CA ASP A 863 27.08 -36.45 18.80
C ASP A 863 28.60 -36.41 18.90
N PRO A 864 29.31 -37.54 18.71
CA PRO A 864 30.78 -37.59 18.81
C PRO A 864 31.53 -36.62 17.90
N GLN A 865 30.90 -36.13 16.82
CA GLN A 865 31.47 -35.11 15.92
C GLN A 865 30.98 -33.69 16.22
N GLY A 866 30.07 -33.53 17.19
CA GLY A 866 29.51 -32.26 17.59
C GLY A 866 30.58 -31.33 18.16
N VAL A 867 30.75 -30.19 17.49
CA VAL A 867 31.60 -29.06 17.86
C VAL A 867 30.82 -27.77 17.60
N GLY A 868 31.33 -26.63 18.07
CA GLY A 868 30.70 -25.34 17.78
C GLY A 868 29.47 -25.02 18.63
N LEU A 869 29.34 -25.60 19.83
CA LEU A 869 28.24 -25.33 20.74
C LEU A 869 28.74 -24.76 22.07
N TRP A 870 28.10 -23.71 22.58
CA TRP A 870 28.37 -23.11 23.88
C TRP A 870 27.10 -23.00 24.71
N ALA A 871 27.23 -23.07 26.02
CA ALA A 871 26.15 -22.71 26.93
C ALA A 871 26.05 -21.19 27.05
N ARG A 872 24.85 -20.67 27.29
CA ARG A 872 24.66 -19.25 27.57
C ARG A 872 25.26 -18.86 28.91
N PHE A 873 25.18 -19.73 29.92
CA PHE A 873 25.69 -19.48 31.27
C PHE A 873 26.67 -20.57 31.71
N TYR A 874 27.79 -20.12 32.28
CA TYR A 874 28.80 -20.97 32.91
C TYR A 874 29.01 -20.56 34.37
N GLU A 875 29.09 -21.55 35.25
CA GLU A 875 29.34 -21.35 36.68
C GLU A 875 30.69 -20.66 36.92
N LEU A 876 30.70 -19.61 37.75
CA LEU A 876 31.84 -18.71 37.96
C LEU A 876 33.11 -19.39 38.47
N GLU A 877 33.01 -20.53 39.16
CA GLU A 877 34.16 -21.22 39.75
C GLU A 877 34.68 -22.37 38.88
N THR A 878 33.78 -23.05 38.15
CA THR A 878 34.08 -24.36 37.55
C THR A 878 33.99 -24.39 36.03
N ASN A 879 33.42 -23.36 35.40
CA ASN A 879 33.06 -23.35 33.97
C ASN A 879 32.10 -24.47 33.56
N ARG A 880 31.28 -25.00 34.48
CA ARG A 880 30.22 -25.94 34.12
C ARG A 880 29.05 -25.18 33.49
N PRO A 881 28.47 -25.66 32.37
CA PRO A 881 27.20 -25.17 31.87
C PRO A 881 26.13 -25.14 32.97
N LEU A 882 25.38 -24.04 33.02
CA LEU A 882 24.41 -23.78 34.06
C LEU A 882 23.03 -23.50 33.46
N TYR A 883 22.00 -24.10 34.05
CA TYR A 883 20.61 -23.95 33.63
C TYR A 883 19.72 -23.65 34.82
N LEU A 884 18.83 -22.67 34.68
CA LEU A 884 17.85 -22.33 35.72
C LEU A 884 16.48 -22.17 35.08
N ASP A 885 15.44 -22.55 35.81
CA ASP A 885 14.05 -22.25 35.47
C ASP A 885 13.53 -21.08 36.32
N ARG A 886 12.24 -20.78 36.26
CA ARG A 886 11.57 -19.70 37.01
C ARG A 886 11.65 -19.87 38.53
N ASP A 887 12.06 -21.03 39.02
CA ASP A 887 12.27 -21.33 40.44
C ASP A 887 13.66 -20.95 40.97
N SER A 888 14.54 -20.40 40.12
CA SER A 888 15.91 -20.00 40.46
C SER A 888 16.81 -21.13 40.96
N VAL A 889 16.47 -22.39 40.69
CA VAL A 889 17.28 -23.55 41.11
C VAL A 889 18.36 -23.85 40.07
N PHE A 890 19.61 -23.86 40.52
CA PHE A 890 20.79 -24.23 39.73
C PHE A 890 20.71 -25.69 39.31
N ARG A 891 20.73 -25.93 37.99
CA ARG A 891 20.74 -27.25 37.36
C ARG A 891 21.93 -27.35 36.41
N TYR A 892 22.43 -28.56 36.24
CA TYR A 892 23.58 -28.84 35.36
C TYR A 892 23.22 -29.77 34.20
N ASP A 893 21.97 -30.24 34.14
CA ASP A 893 21.41 -30.95 33.00
C ASP A 893 20.27 -30.13 32.39
N PHE A 894 20.35 -29.90 31.07
CA PHE A 894 19.33 -29.17 30.33
C PHE A 894 17.98 -29.90 30.31
N SER A 895 17.99 -31.23 30.46
CA SER A 895 16.77 -32.04 30.52
C SER A 895 15.87 -31.69 31.71
N GLU A 896 16.45 -31.11 32.78
CA GLU A 896 15.75 -30.72 34.01
C GLU A 896 14.99 -29.38 33.88
N ILE A 897 15.15 -28.66 32.77
CA ILE A 897 14.48 -27.37 32.52
C ILE A 897 13.09 -27.60 31.95
N GLY A 898 12.07 -26.88 32.44
CA GLY A 898 10.70 -27.03 31.99
C GLY A 898 10.49 -26.72 30.50
N TYR A 899 9.47 -27.37 29.92
CA TYR A 899 9.08 -27.24 28.51
C TYR A 899 8.97 -25.77 28.04
N GLU A 900 8.39 -24.90 28.85
CA GLU A 900 8.21 -23.48 28.54
C GLU A 900 9.54 -22.75 28.32
N ARG A 901 10.55 -23.01 29.16
CA ARG A 901 11.87 -22.40 29.04
C ARG A 901 12.73 -23.04 27.95
N ARG A 902 12.73 -24.38 27.82
CA ARG A 902 13.43 -25.05 26.71
C ARG A 902 12.92 -24.60 25.33
N SER A 903 11.63 -24.22 25.27
CA SER A 903 11.03 -23.75 24.03
C SER A 903 11.22 -22.25 23.79
N GLY A 904 11.28 -21.44 24.85
CA GLY A 904 11.25 -19.98 24.76
C GLY A 904 12.56 -19.26 25.05
N TYR A 905 13.63 -19.95 25.46
CA TYR A 905 14.90 -19.32 25.84
C TYR A 905 16.10 -20.08 25.26
N GLY A 906 17.05 -19.35 24.67
CA GLY A 906 18.26 -19.92 24.08
C GLY A 906 19.33 -20.16 25.15
N TYR A 907 19.43 -21.39 25.66
CA TYR A 907 20.50 -21.79 26.58
C TYR A 907 21.78 -22.22 25.88
N HIS A 908 21.73 -22.44 24.56
CA HIS A 908 22.85 -22.90 23.76
C HIS A 908 22.87 -22.19 22.41
N GLY A 909 24.07 -21.99 21.88
CA GLY A 909 24.28 -21.36 20.59
C GLY A 909 25.69 -21.54 20.06
N ASP A 910 25.88 -21.15 18.81
CA ASP A 910 27.13 -21.16 18.05
C ASP A 910 27.79 -19.78 18.01
N TRP A 911 27.37 -18.85 18.89
CA TRP A 911 27.78 -17.44 18.88
C TRP A 911 29.30 -17.20 18.74
N PRO A 912 30.19 -17.97 19.41
CA PRO A 912 31.64 -17.78 19.31
C PRO A 912 32.30 -18.35 18.05
N VAL A 913 31.64 -19.19 17.24
CA VAL A 913 32.27 -19.89 16.09
C VAL A 913 32.98 -18.90 15.17
N LYS A 914 32.23 -17.94 14.64
CA LYS A 914 32.77 -16.94 13.69
C LYS A 914 33.88 -16.09 14.30
N LEU A 915 33.74 -15.74 15.58
CA LEU A 915 34.75 -14.98 16.31
C LEU A 915 36.08 -15.75 16.40
N ILE A 916 36.00 -17.03 16.78
CA ILE A 916 37.17 -17.87 17.02
C ILE A 916 37.87 -18.29 15.72
N GLU A 917 37.09 -18.66 14.70
CA GLU A 917 37.60 -19.27 13.47
C GLU A 917 38.07 -18.25 12.44
N HIS A 918 37.50 -17.03 12.45
CA HIS A 918 37.76 -16.01 11.43
C HIS A 918 38.21 -14.68 12.02
N GLU A 919 37.36 -14.04 12.82
CA GLU A 919 37.55 -12.63 13.21
C GLU A 919 38.79 -12.43 14.11
N TYR A 920 39.03 -13.33 15.06
CA TYR A 920 40.17 -13.25 15.98
C TYR A 920 41.52 -13.54 15.30
N PRO A 921 41.68 -14.60 14.47
CA PRO A 921 42.88 -14.79 13.66
C PRO A 921 43.21 -13.56 12.79
N GLU A 922 42.22 -13.02 12.09
CA GLU A 922 42.39 -11.82 11.24
C GLU A 922 42.84 -10.60 12.06
N TRP A 923 42.24 -10.39 13.22
CA TRP A 923 42.64 -9.33 14.13
C TRP A 923 44.08 -9.50 14.64
N LYS A 924 44.49 -10.73 14.99
CA LYS A 924 45.86 -11.02 15.41
C LYS A 924 46.88 -10.69 14.32
N ASP A 925 46.58 -11.06 13.08
CA ASP A 925 47.41 -10.73 11.94
C ASP A 925 47.49 -9.22 11.71
N ARG A 926 46.40 -8.48 12.00
CA ARG A 926 46.35 -7.02 11.89
C ARG A 926 47.25 -6.33 12.90
N ILE A 927 47.21 -6.72 14.18
CA ILE A 927 47.96 -6.04 15.26
C ILE A 927 49.45 -6.47 15.35
N GLN A 928 49.85 -7.51 14.63
CA GLN A 928 51.25 -7.96 14.53
C GLN A 928 52.02 -7.32 13.37
N ARG A 929 51.31 -6.68 12.43
CA ARG A 929 51.89 -5.87 11.35
C ARG A 929 52.13 -4.45 11.83
#